data_AF-A0A954SVT2-F1
#
_entry.id   AF-A0A954SVT2-F1
#
_cell.length_a   1.000
_cell.length_b   1.000
_cell.length_c   1.000
_cell.angle_alpha   90.00
_cell.angle_beta   90.00
_cell.angle_gamma   90.00
#
_symmetry.space_group_name_H-M   'P 1'
#
loop_
_entity.id
_entity.type
_entity.pdbx_description
1 polymer ?
#
loop_
_entity_poly.entity_id
_entity_poly.type
_entity_poly.pdbx_seq_one_letter_code
_entity_poly.pdbx_strand_id
1 'polypeptide(L)'
;MRCSDLAPCSSTKRGRALVGILACLVLASLVSAARADGPLVLGYERVHAAKPPSADAGRLLLSELSCAACHSGGTLAGVAGLDADPPKLGPTLDNVGERINAAFLAEYLANPHAVRPGSTMPDLLHGLSEEAKAEKAAAIAAYLAGNQQPRATPPASAAVERGAALFGSVGCTLCHADPMDAESLGIPVTHVADKTSIPALAAFLRDPLQHRPSGRMPRLGLNDQEADDIANFLLRDIEVPAALRFRYFEGNWESLPDFSSLEPRDEGTATSLNPRVGRRDNNFGVVFDSFLMVPADGRYTFFCGSDDGSRLSIDGQVVATMDGVHPLQFAEGTVELTAGPHEIQVEFFEAAGGEELRVEWQGPGFNRTSVEGWLSPDGKPVQEVVPPVAGEDLVEQGKREFLALGCASCHQRSDLSGVAAIEKRPLTRLDAGCLTAAPAAPRFALSEHQVASLGLALRTIVDEDDSTSRIAHTMVQFNCVACHQRGELGGVEPRNNEIFTSSQPEMGDEGRLPPPLNGVGAKLRADWFAKLLDQGAHDRFYMGVRMPGFGSANVGHLVSDLEQVDRLEETIEVVTDEPLRRLREAGRMLVGDQGQSCIKCHVFGNQPATGIQAISLTTMHRRLKDDWFLVYMLDPNALRPGTRMPQSWPGGATFFPQLLDGKGTTQIHAVWEYLAEGENASLPNGLGSVAAELVAESEPVIYRNFIEGAGPRAIAVGYPERVNLAFDAEQLRLALAWQGRFIDAGKHWTGRGQGFQRPLGDNVLPMADGPGVVAVENWEGAWPNANVRELGGRFKGYRFDEQRRPTFLYEVAGASVADGFEPIDDPRFPGLRRIITVSAGDGNSGLSTVFRLASSGEITETDEGFQTADGLRIVPLNGTMLVPRASNGRGELLWVVPPGGEGQAVVEYHW
;
A
#
# COMPACT_ATOMS: atom_id res chain seq x y z
N MET A 1 -32.45 35.66 -38.71
CA MET A 1 -33.71 35.75 -39.50
C MET A 1 -34.55 34.51 -39.21
N ARG A 2 -35.85 34.71 -38.96
CA ARG A 2 -36.82 33.69 -38.51
C ARG A 2 -37.05 32.60 -39.56
N CYS A 3 -37.38 31.38 -39.13
CA CYS A 3 -38.49 30.63 -39.72
C CYS A 3 -39.04 29.58 -38.74
N SER A 4 -40.34 29.40 -38.84
CA SER A 4 -41.32 28.81 -37.93
C SER A 4 -41.80 27.42 -38.38
N ASP A 5 -41.87 26.50 -37.43
CA ASP A 5 -43.01 25.63 -37.04
C ASP A 5 -44.00 24.98 -38.04
N LEU A 6 -44.14 23.65 -37.84
CA LEU A 6 -45.36 22.79 -37.74
C LEU A 6 -45.82 21.86 -38.90
N ALA A 7 -45.51 20.55 -38.72
CA ALA A 7 -46.42 19.38 -38.49
C ALA A 7 -47.20 18.72 -39.68
N PRO A 8 -47.91 17.55 -39.49
CA PRO A 8 -47.38 16.16 -39.49
C PRO A 8 -48.23 15.12 -40.30
N CYS A 9 -47.80 13.84 -40.44
CA CYS A 9 -48.74 12.74 -40.73
C CYS A 9 -48.32 11.28 -40.36
N SER A 10 -49.09 10.71 -39.43
CA SER A 10 -49.74 9.37 -39.34
C SER A 10 -49.00 8.01 -39.44
N SER A 11 -49.70 7.03 -38.88
CA SER A 11 -49.32 5.74 -38.32
C SER A 11 -49.46 4.57 -39.29
N THR A 12 -48.69 3.50 -39.05
CA THR A 12 -49.18 2.10 -38.87
C THR A 12 -47.99 1.13 -38.86
N LYS A 13 -47.72 0.48 -37.71
CA LYS A 13 -47.03 -0.82 -37.53
C LYS A 13 -46.68 -1.04 -36.03
N ARG A 14 -47.65 -1.49 -35.21
CA ARG A 14 -47.40 -1.88 -33.80
C ARG A 14 -47.84 -3.31 -33.44
N GLY A 15 -48.27 -4.12 -34.40
CA GLY A 15 -48.86 -5.45 -34.12
C GLY A 15 -47.91 -6.66 -34.16
N ARG A 16 -46.67 -6.53 -34.66
CA ARG A 16 -45.76 -7.70 -34.85
C ARG A 16 -44.46 -7.66 -34.03
N ALA A 17 -44.16 -6.56 -33.34
CA ALA A 17 -42.98 -6.45 -32.49
C ALA A 17 -43.21 -7.03 -31.07
N LEU A 18 -44.44 -7.02 -30.55
CA LEU A 18 -44.72 -7.47 -29.18
C LEU A 18 -44.57 -8.98 -28.98
N VAL A 19 -44.84 -9.82 -29.98
CA VAL A 19 -44.75 -11.29 -29.84
C VAL A 19 -43.29 -11.77 -29.88
N GLY A 20 -42.40 -11.09 -30.63
CA GLY A 20 -40.97 -11.40 -30.65
C GLY A 20 -40.21 -10.91 -29.40
N ILE A 21 -40.63 -9.78 -28.82
CA ILE A 21 -40.03 -9.24 -27.59
C ILE A 21 -40.45 -10.07 -26.37
N LEU A 22 -41.70 -10.55 -26.31
CA LEU A 22 -42.14 -11.44 -25.23
C LEU A 22 -41.45 -12.82 -25.31
N ALA A 23 -41.21 -13.37 -26.51
CA ALA A 23 -40.50 -14.63 -26.68
C ALA A 23 -39.01 -14.52 -26.28
N CYS A 24 -38.33 -13.41 -26.61
CA CYS A 24 -36.95 -13.16 -26.16
C CYS A 24 -36.84 -12.89 -24.65
N LEU A 25 -37.81 -12.20 -24.04
CA LEU A 25 -37.86 -11.98 -22.59
C LEU A 25 -38.15 -13.28 -21.81
N VAL A 26 -39.00 -14.16 -22.35
CA VAL A 26 -39.27 -15.49 -21.77
C VAL A 26 -38.07 -16.44 -21.96
N LEU A 27 -37.34 -16.37 -23.08
CA LEU A 27 -36.09 -17.12 -23.25
C LEU A 27 -34.95 -16.60 -22.37
N ALA A 28 -34.82 -15.29 -22.16
CA ALA A 28 -33.81 -14.71 -21.25
C ALA A 28 -34.10 -15.05 -19.77
N SER A 29 -35.38 -15.05 -19.36
CA SER A 29 -35.79 -15.45 -18.00
C SER A 29 -35.73 -16.97 -17.78
N LEU A 30 -35.95 -17.79 -18.82
CA LEU A 30 -35.74 -19.25 -18.75
C LEU A 30 -34.25 -19.65 -18.70
N VAL A 31 -33.34 -18.87 -19.30
CA VAL A 31 -31.89 -19.08 -19.19
C VAL A 31 -31.34 -18.68 -17.82
N SER A 32 -32.00 -17.76 -17.12
CA SER A 32 -31.63 -17.36 -15.75
C SER A 32 -32.10 -18.37 -14.69
N ALA A 33 -33.29 -18.97 -14.86
CA ALA A 33 -33.83 -19.92 -13.90
C ALA A 33 -33.17 -21.32 -13.93
N ALA A 34 -32.54 -21.71 -15.04
CA ALA A 34 -31.83 -22.99 -15.17
C ALA A 34 -30.37 -22.96 -14.65
N ARG A 35 -29.88 -21.81 -14.18
CA ARG A 35 -28.48 -21.57 -13.81
C ARG A 35 -28.14 -21.92 -12.35
N ALA A 36 -29.12 -22.27 -11.52
CA ALA A 36 -29.03 -22.13 -10.06
C ALA A 36 -28.47 -23.33 -9.27
N ASP A 37 -28.33 -24.52 -9.84
CA ASP A 37 -28.08 -25.73 -9.03
C ASP A 37 -26.61 -26.18 -8.91
N GLY A 38 -25.68 -25.66 -9.74
CA GLY A 38 -24.28 -26.14 -9.82
C GLY A 38 -23.20 -25.11 -9.46
N PRO A 39 -21.90 -25.49 -9.42
CA PRO A 39 -20.81 -24.61 -9.02
C PRO A 39 -20.60 -23.46 -10.01
N LEU A 40 -20.46 -22.25 -9.45
CA LEU A 40 -20.15 -21.04 -10.20
C LEU A 40 -18.64 -20.81 -10.21
N VAL A 41 -18.00 -21.07 -11.34
CA VAL A 41 -16.57 -20.83 -11.57
C VAL A 41 -16.42 -19.62 -12.48
N LEU A 42 -16.02 -18.46 -11.93
CA LEU A 42 -16.03 -17.18 -12.65
C LEU A 42 -15.26 -17.21 -13.97
N GLY A 43 -14.05 -17.77 -13.97
CA GLY A 43 -13.24 -17.90 -15.20
C GLY A 43 -13.93 -18.76 -16.27
N TYR A 44 -14.63 -19.82 -15.84
CA TYR A 44 -15.40 -20.67 -16.74
C TYR A 44 -16.60 -19.92 -17.31
N GLU A 45 -17.38 -19.23 -16.47
CA GLU A 45 -18.54 -18.46 -16.91
C GLU A 45 -18.17 -17.35 -17.89
N ARG A 46 -17.07 -16.63 -17.62
CA ARG A 46 -16.61 -15.51 -18.42
C ARG A 46 -16.02 -15.95 -19.76
N VAL A 47 -15.25 -17.03 -19.79
CA VAL A 47 -14.43 -17.40 -20.96
C VAL A 47 -15.00 -18.57 -21.75
N HIS A 48 -15.68 -19.51 -21.09
CA HIS A 48 -16.02 -20.82 -21.66
C HIS A 48 -17.52 -21.12 -21.73
N ALA A 49 -18.37 -20.61 -20.82
CA ALA A 49 -19.78 -21.01 -20.75
C ALA A 49 -20.62 -20.68 -21.99
N ALA A 50 -20.23 -19.64 -22.75
CA ALA A 50 -20.89 -19.26 -24.00
C ALA A 50 -20.27 -19.92 -25.26
N LYS A 51 -19.19 -20.69 -25.10
CA LYS A 51 -18.48 -21.39 -26.19
C LYS A 51 -18.80 -22.89 -26.13
N PRO A 52 -18.64 -23.66 -27.22
CA PRO A 52 -18.79 -25.11 -27.17
C PRO A 52 -17.88 -25.76 -26.10
N PRO A 53 -18.27 -26.91 -25.52
CA PRO A 53 -17.43 -27.65 -24.57
C PRO A 53 -16.04 -27.90 -25.15
N SER A 54 -15.00 -27.73 -24.33
CA SER A 54 -13.60 -27.87 -24.76
C SER A 54 -12.74 -28.49 -23.67
N ALA A 55 -11.59 -29.03 -24.06
CA ALA A 55 -10.62 -29.61 -23.12
C ALA A 55 -10.03 -28.54 -22.17
N ASP A 56 -9.81 -27.31 -22.64
CA ASP A 56 -9.35 -26.19 -21.80
C ASP A 56 -10.36 -25.83 -20.71
N ALA A 57 -11.64 -25.74 -21.09
CA ALA A 57 -12.72 -25.50 -20.14
C ALA A 57 -12.80 -26.62 -19.08
N GLY A 58 -12.61 -27.87 -19.48
CA GLY A 58 -12.56 -29.01 -18.57
C GLY A 58 -11.35 -28.99 -17.64
N ARG A 59 -10.16 -28.62 -18.14
CA ARG A 59 -8.95 -28.45 -17.32
C ARG A 59 -9.13 -27.40 -16.24
N LEU A 60 -9.75 -26.27 -16.58
CA LEU A 60 -10.08 -25.23 -15.61
C LEU A 60 -11.00 -25.78 -14.50
N LEU A 61 -12.04 -26.53 -14.87
CA LEU A 61 -12.94 -27.17 -13.91
C LEU A 61 -12.24 -28.22 -13.03
N LEU A 62 -11.34 -29.04 -13.59
CA LEU A 62 -10.56 -30.03 -12.83
C LEU A 62 -9.75 -29.37 -11.72
N SER A 63 -9.16 -28.19 -11.99
CA SER A 63 -8.41 -27.42 -10.99
C SER A 63 -9.34 -26.69 -10.01
N GLU A 64 -10.37 -26.00 -10.49
CA GLU A 64 -11.30 -25.20 -9.66
C GLU A 64 -12.20 -26.03 -8.74
N LEU A 65 -12.49 -27.27 -9.11
CA LEU A 65 -13.27 -28.22 -8.28
C LEU A 65 -12.37 -29.18 -7.50
N SER A 66 -11.05 -28.99 -7.56
CA SER A 66 -10.06 -29.75 -6.80
C SER A 66 -10.18 -31.25 -6.99
N CYS A 67 -10.39 -31.71 -8.23
CA CYS A 67 -10.57 -33.13 -8.51
C CYS A 67 -9.35 -33.97 -8.06
N ALA A 68 -8.14 -33.40 -8.12
CA ALA A 68 -6.90 -34.01 -7.65
C ALA A 68 -6.81 -34.17 -6.11
N ALA A 69 -7.71 -33.57 -5.34
CA ALA A 69 -7.81 -33.80 -3.90
C ALA A 69 -8.25 -35.23 -3.58
N CYS A 70 -9.16 -35.79 -4.37
CA CYS A 70 -9.72 -37.13 -4.17
C CYS A 70 -9.26 -38.15 -5.23
N HIS A 71 -8.76 -37.70 -6.37
CA HIS A 71 -8.30 -38.57 -7.44
C HIS A 71 -6.79 -38.49 -7.66
N SER A 72 -6.19 -39.63 -8.03
CA SER A 72 -4.80 -39.77 -8.46
C SER A 72 -4.76 -39.84 -9.99
N GLY A 73 -3.60 -39.70 -10.62
CA GLY A 73 -3.32 -40.12 -12.01
C GLY A 73 -4.29 -39.71 -13.13
N GLY A 74 -3.79 -39.01 -14.14
CA GLY A 74 -4.46 -38.67 -15.40
C GLY A 74 -3.47 -37.94 -16.30
N THR A 75 -3.82 -37.66 -17.56
CA THR A 75 -3.01 -36.90 -18.52
C THR A 75 -2.94 -35.41 -18.17
N LEU A 76 -2.39 -35.13 -16.99
CA LEU A 76 -2.53 -33.87 -16.25
C LEU A 76 -1.19 -33.14 -16.05
N ALA A 77 -0.10 -33.73 -16.55
CA ALA A 77 1.18 -33.06 -16.68
C ALA A 77 1.02 -31.82 -17.59
N GLY A 78 1.44 -30.64 -17.13
CA GLY A 78 1.42 -29.38 -17.87
C GLY A 78 0.22 -28.46 -17.63
N VAL A 79 -0.67 -28.76 -16.68
CA VAL A 79 -1.75 -27.83 -16.28
C VAL A 79 -1.39 -27.17 -14.96
N ALA A 80 -1.16 -25.86 -14.98
CA ALA A 80 -0.92 -25.05 -13.78
C ALA A 80 -2.03 -25.28 -12.74
N GLY A 81 -1.66 -25.62 -11.50
CA GLY A 81 -2.62 -25.94 -10.44
C GLY A 81 -3.11 -27.41 -10.39
N LEU A 82 -2.60 -28.30 -11.25
CA LEU A 82 -2.84 -29.75 -11.19
C LEU A 82 -1.55 -30.57 -11.01
N ASP A 83 -0.40 -30.05 -11.46
CA ASP A 83 0.94 -30.50 -11.03
C ASP A 83 1.50 -29.69 -9.86
N ALA A 84 0.87 -28.56 -9.53
CA ALA A 84 1.21 -27.79 -8.35
C ALA A 84 0.72 -28.56 -7.12
N ASP A 85 1.66 -29.14 -6.38
CA ASP A 85 1.44 -29.54 -5.01
C ASP A 85 1.23 -28.25 -4.18
N PRO A 86 0.01 -27.93 -3.68
CA PRO A 86 -1.25 -28.70 -3.67
C PRO A 86 -2.39 -28.12 -4.58
N PRO A 87 -3.47 -28.90 -4.83
CA PRO A 87 -4.68 -28.44 -5.55
C PRO A 87 -5.34 -27.21 -4.90
N LYS A 88 -6.32 -26.56 -5.55
CA LYS A 88 -7.07 -25.42 -4.99
C LYS A 88 -7.97 -25.80 -3.79
N LEU A 89 -7.35 -26.05 -2.64
CA LEU A 89 -8.01 -26.49 -1.41
C LEU A 89 -9.13 -25.54 -0.95
N GLY A 90 -10.06 -26.11 -0.19
CA GLY A 90 -11.08 -25.39 0.54
C GLY A 90 -10.48 -24.53 1.66
N PRO A 91 -11.31 -23.72 2.35
CA PRO A 91 -10.86 -22.92 3.48
C PRO A 91 -10.19 -23.75 4.58
N THR A 92 -9.24 -23.15 5.30
CA THR A 92 -8.72 -23.72 6.54
C THR A 92 -9.82 -23.72 7.60
N LEU A 93 -9.90 -24.82 8.34
CA LEU A 93 -10.95 -25.04 9.34
C LEU A 93 -10.42 -24.96 10.78
N ASP A 94 -9.19 -24.48 10.98
CA ASP A 94 -8.68 -24.11 12.31
C ASP A 94 -9.51 -22.96 12.89
N ASN A 95 -9.89 -23.10 14.16
CA ASN A 95 -10.70 -22.16 14.94
C ASN A 95 -11.92 -21.61 14.17
N VAL A 96 -12.58 -22.46 13.38
CA VAL A 96 -13.69 -22.01 12.52
C VAL A 96 -14.90 -21.57 13.34
N GLY A 97 -15.09 -22.11 14.55
CA GLY A 97 -16.13 -21.67 15.49
C GLY A 97 -16.00 -20.22 15.95
N GLU A 98 -14.80 -19.63 15.94
CA GLU A 98 -14.63 -18.19 16.27
C GLU A 98 -15.14 -17.28 15.15
N ARG A 99 -15.32 -17.82 13.93
CA ARG A 99 -15.52 -17.04 12.70
C ARG A 99 -16.83 -17.35 12.01
N ILE A 100 -17.35 -18.57 12.13
CA ILE A 100 -18.56 -19.02 11.45
C ILE A 100 -19.54 -19.60 12.46
N ASN A 101 -20.80 -19.22 12.35
CA ASN A 101 -21.87 -19.73 13.20
C ASN A 101 -22.07 -21.24 13.01
N ALA A 102 -22.12 -22.01 14.10
CA ALA A 102 -22.27 -23.47 14.04
C ALA A 102 -23.61 -23.94 13.44
N ALA A 103 -24.70 -23.19 13.66
CA ALA A 103 -26.00 -23.48 13.06
C ALA A 103 -25.94 -23.31 11.53
N PHE A 104 -25.32 -22.23 11.06
CA PHE A 104 -25.05 -22.03 9.65
C PHE A 104 -24.17 -23.16 9.08
N LEU A 105 -23.12 -23.58 9.80
CA LEU A 105 -22.29 -24.71 9.36
C LEU A 105 -23.11 -26.00 9.18
N ALA A 106 -23.99 -26.32 10.13
CA ALA A 106 -24.84 -27.50 10.03
C ALA A 106 -25.79 -27.42 8.83
N GLU A 107 -26.45 -26.27 8.62
CA GLU A 107 -27.33 -26.06 7.48
C GLU A 107 -26.57 -26.15 6.14
N TYR A 108 -25.42 -25.47 6.06
CA TYR A 108 -24.58 -25.47 4.88
C TYR A 108 -24.01 -26.86 4.56
N LEU A 109 -23.65 -27.66 5.57
CA LEU A 109 -23.18 -29.03 5.37
C LEU A 109 -24.30 -29.99 4.91
N ALA A 110 -25.54 -29.75 5.35
CA ALA A 110 -26.68 -30.56 4.94
C ALA A 110 -27.04 -30.34 3.46
N ASN A 111 -26.89 -29.11 2.95
CA ASN A 111 -27.11 -28.81 1.53
C ASN A 111 -26.32 -27.55 1.07
N PRO A 112 -25.05 -27.71 0.64
CA PRO A 112 -24.20 -26.56 0.29
C PRO A 112 -24.74 -25.70 -0.85
N HIS A 113 -25.38 -26.33 -1.85
CA HIS A 113 -25.86 -25.66 -3.06
C HIS A 113 -27.18 -24.91 -2.84
N ALA A 114 -28.05 -25.39 -1.94
CA ALA A 114 -29.26 -24.68 -1.56
C ALA A 114 -28.95 -23.47 -0.67
N VAL A 115 -28.07 -23.63 0.32
CA VAL A 115 -27.68 -22.53 1.23
C VAL A 115 -26.81 -21.50 0.53
N ARG A 116 -25.94 -21.93 -0.38
CA ARG A 116 -25.09 -21.04 -1.18
C ARG A 116 -25.12 -21.45 -2.65
N PRO A 117 -26.04 -20.88 -3.44
CA PRO A 117 -26.06 -21.07 -4.89
C PRO A 117 -24.70 -20.76 -5.51
N GLY A 118 -24.24 -21.63 -6.42
CA GLY A 118 -22.91 -21.51 -7.01
C GLY A 118 -21.76 -22.05 -6.17
N SER A 119 -22.04 -22.75 -5.06
CA SER A 119 -20.98 -23.32 -4.22
C SER A 119 -20.08 -24.30 -4.98
N THR A 120 -18.78 -24.23 -4.71
CA THR A 120 -17.79 -25.19 -5.22
C THR A 120 -17.55 -26.32 -4.23
N MET A 121 -18.18 -26.29 -3.05
CA MET A 121 -18.19 -27.42 -2.13
C MET A 121 -19.22 -28.44 -2.63
N PRO A 122 -18.85 -29.71 -2.84
CA PRO A 122 -19.83 -30.72 -3.21
C PRO A 122 -20.76 -31.05 -2.04
N ASP A 123 -21.98 -31.45 -2.37
CA ASP A 123 -22.88 -32.09 -1.41
C ASP A 123 -22.41 -33.52 -1.18
N LEU A 124 -21.88 -33.78 0.02
CA LEU A 124 -21.39 -35.09 0.45
C LEU A 124 -22.48 -35.96 1.09
N LEU A 125 -23.65 -35.39 1.40
CA LEU A 125 -24.73 -36.04 2.13
C LEU A 125 -25.98 -36.29 1.27
N HIS A 126 -25.98 -35.89 -0.01
CA HIS A 126 -27.12 -35.94 -0.93
C HIS A 126 -27.87 -37.29 -0.99
N GLY A 127 -27.16 -38.41 -0.79
CA GLY A 127 -27.71 -39.77 -0.82
C GLY A 127 -28.38 -40.25 0.47
N LEU A 128 -28.40 -39.43 1.54
CA LEU A 128 -29.01 -39.75 2.83
C LEU A 128 -30.44 -39.20 2.96
N SER A 129 -31.22 -39.71 3.92
CA SER A 129 -32.52 -39.09 4.27
C SER A 129 -32.29 -37.73 4.95
N GLU A 130 -33.28 -36.84 4.91
CA GLU A 130 -33.16 -35.50 5.50
C GLU A 130 -32.83 -35.54 7.00
N GLU A 131 -33.36 -36.52 7.74
CA GLU A 131 -33.04 -36.72 9.15
C GLU A 131 -31.57 -37.12 9.35
N ALA A 132 -31.08 -38.06 8.53
CA ALA A 132 -29.69 -38.51 8.60
C ALA A 132 -28.70 -37.43 8.13
N LYS A 133 -29.09 -36.57 7.18
CA LYS A 133 -28.32 -35.38 6.78
C LYS A 133 -28.20 -34.42 7.95
N ALA A 134 -29.32 -34.06 8.58
CA ALA A 134 -29.35 -33.13 9.69
C ALA A 134 -28.50 -33.63 10.88
N GLU A 135 -28.61 -34.91 11.23
CA GLU A 135 -27.82 -35.52 12.31
C GLU A 135 -26.31 -35.46 12.04
N LYS A 136 -25.87 -35.93 10.87
CA LYS A 136 -24.44 -35.92 10.51
C LYS A 136 -23.89 -34.51 10.37
N ALA A 137 -24.64 -33.61 9.74
CA ALA A 137 -24.24 -32.23 9.56
C ALA A 137 -24.10 -31.50 10.90
N ALA A 138 -25.03 -31.71 11.84
CA ALA A 138 -24.94 -31.17 13.19
C ALA A 138 -23.74 -31.72 13.96
N ALA A 139 -23.45 -33.02 13.87
CA ALA A 139 -22.28 -33.62 14.51
C ALA A 139 -20.96 -33.02 13.96
N ILE A 140 -20.83 -32.91 12.64
CA ILE A 140 -19.64 -32.31 12.02
C ILE A 140 -19.52 -30.82 12.40
N ALA A 141 -20.61 -30.06 12.38
CA ALA A 141 -20.62 -28.66 12.80
C ALA A 141 -20.19 -28.50 14.26
N ALA A 142 -20.65 -29.38 15.15
CA ALA A 142 -20.22 -29.43 16.54
C ALA A 142 -18.72 -29.70 16.68
N TYR A 143 -18.15 -30.65 15.93
CA TYR A 143 -16.71 -30.90 15.93
C TYR A 143 -15.91 -29.68 15.43
N LEU A 144 -16.40 -29.02 14.38
CA LEU A 144 -15.73 -27.88 13.78
C LEU A 144 -15.79 -26.62 14.64
N ALA A 145 -16.95 -26.32 15.23
CA ALA A 145 -17.16 -25.14 16.05
C ALA A 145 -16.61 -25.30 17.48
N GLY A 146 -16.64 -26.51 18.02
CA GLY A 146 -16.34 -26.75 19.43
C GLY A 146 -17.29 -25.95 20.34
N ASN A 147 -16.71 -25.26 21.33
CA ASN A 147 -17.45 -24.38 22.24
C ASN A 147 -17.35 -22.89 21.83
N GLN A 148 -17.04 -22.59 20.56
CA GLN A 148 -16.81 -21.22 20.08
C GLN A 148 -17.90 -20.79 19.11
N GLN A 149 -18.27 -19.51 19.15
CA GLN A 149 -19.19 -18.86 18.22
C GLN A 149 -18.71 -17.43 17.91
N PRO A 150 -18.93 -16.91 16.69
CA PRO A 150 -18.67 -15.51 16.39
C PRO A 150 -19.65 -14.62 17.17
N ARG A 151 -19.12 -13.61 17.87
CA ARG A 151 -19.94 -12.64 18.61
C ARG A 151 -20.56 -11.64 17.63
N ALA A 152 -21.88 -11.67 17.50
CA ALA A 152 -22.63 -10.70 16.71
C ALA A 152 -22.56 -9.30 17.34
N THR A 153 -22.38 -8.29 16.51
CA THR A 153 -22.49 -6.88 16.87
C THR A 153 -23.44 -6.22 15.88
N PRO A 154 -24.24 -5.24 16.33
CA PRO A 154 -25.10 -4.46 15.44
C PRO A 154 -24.26 -3.69 14.40
N PRO A 155 -24.81 -3.42 13.22
CA PRO A 155 -24.14 -2.60 12.22
C PRO A 155 -24.24 -1.11 12.56
N ALA A 156 -23.18 -0.35 12.28
CA ALA A 156 -23.14 1.11 12.43
C ALA A 156 -23.56 1.79 11.11
N SER A 157 -24.59 2.65 11.14
CA SER A 157 -25.17 3.27 9.94
C SER A 157 -24.14 4.01 9.07
N ALA A 158 -23.28 4.84 9.68
CA ALA A 158 -22.24 5.56 8.95
C ALA A 158 -21.23 4.61 8.27
N ALA A 159 -20.91 3.48 8.91
CA ALA A 159 -20.03 2.46 8.34
C ALA A 159 -20.70 1.70 7.17
N VAL A 160 -22.01 1.44 7.26
CA VAL A 160 -22.80 0.84 6.18
C VAL A 160 -22.76 1.71 4.92
N GLU A 161 -22.96 3.02 5.06
CA GLU A 161 -22.93 3.95 3.93
C GLU A 161 -21.55 4.02 3.26
N ARG A 162 -20.48 4.16 4.06
CA ARG A 162 -19.10 4.13 3.54
C ARG A 162 -18.77 2.79 2.89
N GLY A 163 -19.19 1.69 3.51
CA GLY A 163 -18.98 0.33 3.03
C GLY A 163 -19.64 0.07 1.68
N ALA A 164 -20.84 0.62 1.46
CA ALA A 164 -21.53 0.51 0.16
C ALA A 164 -20.74 1.20 -0.97
N ALA A 165 -20.24 2.42 -0.72
CA ALA A 165 -19.41 3.13 -1.70
C ALA A 165 -18.05 2.43 -1.95
N LEU A 166 -17.45 1.88 -0.89
CA LEU A 166 -16.20 1.13 -0.98
C LEU A 166 -16.37 -0.16 -1.78
N PHE A 167 -17.45 -0.93 -1.55
CA PHE A 167 -17.67 -2.23 -2.19
C PHE A 167 -17.60 -2.16 -3.72
N GLY A 168 -18.22 -1.15 -4.32
CA GLY A 168 -18.13 -0.90 -5.76
C GLY A 168 -16.75 -0.41 -6.20
N SER A 169 -16.21 0.60 -5.51
CA SER A 169 -15.00 1.30 -5.96
C SER A 169 -13.72 0.47 -5.85
N VAL A 170 -13.56 -0.35 -4.81
CA VAL A 170 -12.35 -1.18 -4.62
C VAL A 170 -12.34 -2.43 -5.51
N GLY A 171 -13.46 -2.71 -6.20
CA GLY A 171 -13.58 -3.79 -7.18
C GLY A 171 -14.21 -5.08 -6.68
N CYS A 172 -14.94 -5.09 -5.56
CA CYS A 172 -15.61 -6.30 -5.07
C CYS A 172 -16.61 -6.85 -6.11
N THR A 173 -17.30 -5.95 -6.82
CA THR A 173 -18.30 -6.25 -7.86
C THR A 173 -17.73 -6.92 -9.12
N LEU A 174 -16.41 -7.02 -9.25
CA LEU A 174 -15.77 -7.74 -10.37
C LEU A 174 -15.81 -9.27 -10.18
N CYS A 175 -16.01 -9.73 -8.94
CA CYS A 175 -16.14 -11.14 -8.59
C CYS A 175 -17.46 -11.44 -7.89
N HIS A 176 -17.96 -10.51 -7.07
CA HIS A 176 -19.19 -10.65 -6.31
C HIS A 176 -20.36 -9.94 -7.00
N ALA A 177 -21.56 -10.49 -6.87
CA ALA A 177 -22.75 -9.73 -7.23
C ALA A 177 -22.92 -8.57 -6.25
N ASP A 178 -23.36 -7.41 -6.77
CA ASP A 178 -23.70 -6.27 -5.94
C ASP A 178 -24.95 -6.58 -5.10
N PRO A 179 -24.87 -6.54 -3.75
CA PRO A 179 -26.03 -6.80 -2.89
C PRO A 179 -27.22 -5.85 -3.12
N MET A 180 -26.99 -4.66 -3.70
CA MET A 180 -28.02 -3.66 -3.96
C MET A 180 -28.62 -3.76 -5.37
N ASP A 181 -28.01 -4.55 -6.26
CA ASP A 181 -28.46 -4.72 -7.64
C ASP A 181 -28.73 -6.20 -7.95
N ALA A 182 -30.01 -6.55 -8.00
CA ALA A 182 -30.47 -7.91 -8.28
C ALA A 182 -30.13 -8.41 -9.69
N GLU A 183 -29.78 -7.51 -10.63
CA GLU A 183 -29.34 -7.87 -11.98
C GLU A 183 -27.81 -8.06 -12.06
N SER A 184 -27.08 -7.76 -10.99
CA SER A 184 -25.63 -7.87 -10.91
C SER A 184 -25.16 -9.32 -11.03
N LEU A 185 -24.15 -9.55 -11.88
CA LEU A 185 -23.60 -10.87 -12.16
C LEU A 185 -22.30 -11.07 -11.39
N GLY A 186 -22.27 -12.07 -10.52
CA GLY A 186 -21.11 -12.45 -9.75
C GLY A 186 -21.48 -13.51 -8.73
N ILE A 187 -20.53 -13.89 -7.88
CA ILE A 187 -20.80 -14.79 -6.75
C ILE A 187 -21.73 -14.06 -5.78
N PRO A 188 -22.96 -14.54 -5.54
CA PRO A 188 -23.86 -13.90 -4.60
C PRO A 188 -23.24 -13.83 -3.20
N VAL A 189 -23.40 -12.69 -2.55
CA VAL A 189 -22.98 -12.45 -1.16
C VAL A 189 -24.21 -12.57 -0.26
N THR A 190 -24.97 -13.65 -0.46
CA THR A 190 -26.16 -13.96 0.33
C THR A 190 -25.78 -14.72 1.61
N HIS A 191 -26.64 -14.66 2.64
CA HIS A 191 -26.50 -15.39 3.91
C HIS A 191 -25.26 -15.02 4.75
N VAL A 192 -24.62 -13.87 4.50
CA VAL A 192 -23.47 -13.45 5.30
C VAL A 192 -23.88 -13.09 6.73
N ALA A 193 -25.06 -12.50 6.91
CA ALA A 193 -25.63 -12.17 8.22
C ALA A 193 -25.84 -13.41 9.11
N ASP A 194 -26.30 -14.53 8.55
CA ASP A 194 -26.50 -15.78 9.31
C ASP A 194 -25.17 -16.50 9.61
N LYS A 195 -24.14 -16.20 8.82
CA LYS A 195 -22.90 -16.97 8.77
C LYS A 195 -21.84 -16.50 9.75
N THR A 196 -21.68 -15.19 9.93
CA THR A 196 -20.53 -14.59 10.62
C THR A 196 -20.96 -13.32 11.37
N SER A 197 -20.05 -12.72 12.11
CA SER A 197 -20.21 -11.38 12.67
C SER A 197 -19.37 -10.33 11.96
N ILE A 198 -19.62 -9.05 12.25
CA ILE A 198 -18.87 -7.91 11.70
C ILE A 198 -17.37 -8.02 12.04
N PRO A 199 -16.93 -8.23 13.30
CA PRO A 199 -15.50 -8.34 13.60
C PRO A 199 -14.82 -9.50 12.88
N ALA A 200 -15.50 -10.66 12.80
CA ALA A 200 -14.98 -11.84 12.12
C ALA A 200 -14.87 -11.61 10.60
N LEU A 201 -15.85 -10.95 9.98
CA LEU A 201 -15.78 -10.62 8.56
C LEU A 201 -14.72 -9.56 8.28
N ALA A 202 -14.63 -8.50 9.08
CA ALA A 202 -13.59 -7.48 8.94
C ALA A 202 -12.19 -8.09 9.07
N ALA A 203 -11.98 -9.01 10.03
CA ALA A 203 -10.74 -9.77 10.13
C ALA A 203 -10.44 -10.59 8.87
N PHE A 204 -11.45 -11.28 8.32
CA PHE A 204 -11.30 -12.03 7.07
C PHE A 204 -10.97 -11.12 5.88
N LEU A 205 -11.63 -9.97 5.75
CA LEU A 205 -11.45 -9.04 4.61
C LEU A 205 -10.05 -8.41 4.57
N ARG A 206 -9.39 -8.23 5.72
CA ARG A 206 -8.02 -7.71 5.80
C ARG A 206 -6.99 -8.66 5.20
N ASP A 207 -7.10 -9.96 5.47
CA ASP A 207 -6.22 -10.97 4.89
C ASP A 207 -6.96 -12.30 4.62
N PRO A 208 -7.71 -12.39 3.52
CA PRO A 208 -8.48 -13.59 3.19
C PRO A 208 -7.62 -14.84 3.03
N LEU A 209 -6.33 -14.69 2.65
CA LEU A 209 -5.44 -15.81 2.36
C LEU A 209 -5.06 -16.61 3.61
N GLN A 210 -5.18 -16.05 4.82
CA GLN A 210 -5.00 -16.80 6.07
C GLN A 210 -6.03 -17.92 6.23
N HIS A 211 -7.25 -17.69 5.76
CA HIS A 211 -8.35 -18.66 5.84
C HIS A 211 -8.65 -19.34 4.52
N ARG A 212 -8.20 -18.77 3.39
CA ARG A 212 -8.40 -19.28 2.03
C ARG A 212 -7.09 -19.23 1.25
N PRO A 213 -6.12 -20.11 1.58
CA PRO A 213 -4.78 -20.08 0.97
C PRO A 213 -4.79 -20.32 -0.55
N SER A 214 -5.85 -20.91 -1.11
CA SER A 214 -6.00 -21.15 -2.56
C SER A 214 -6.29 -19.89 -3.40
N GLY A 215 -6.37 -18.70 -2.78
CA GLY A 215 -6.47 -17.43 -3.50
C GLY A 215 -7.80 -17.16 -4.21
N ARG A 216 -8.85 -17.96 -3.95
CA ARG A 216 -10.20 -17.72 -4.51
C ARG A 216 -10.81 -16.38 -4.07
N MET A 217 -10.48 -15.95 -2.86
CA MET A 217 -10.68 -14.58 -2.41
C MET A 217 -9.29 -13.97 -2.22
N PRO A 218 -8.86 -13.03 -3.07
CA PRO A 218 -7.56 -12.41 -2.95
C PRO A 218 -7.55 -11.32 -1.87
N ARG A 219 -6.36 -10.88 -1.46
CA ARG A 219 -6.20 -9.65 -0.67
C ARG A 219 -6.49 -8.45 -1.56
N LEU A 220 -7.35 -7.54 -1.14
CA LEU A 220 -7.57 -6.25 -1.82
C LEU A 220 -6.76 -5.10 -1.23
N GLY A 221 -5.93 -5.37 -0.20
CA GLY A 221 -5.15 -4.34 0.48
C GLY A 221 -6.02 -3.34 1.22
N LEU A 222 -7.09 -3.81 1.87
CA LEU A 222 -7.97 -3.00 2.70
C LEU A 222 -7.27 -2.67 4.03
N ASN A 223 -7.38 -1.43 4.48
CA ASN A 223 -7.00 -1.08 5.86
C ASN A 223 -8.10 -1.51 6.86
N ASP A 224 -7.83 -1.34 8.16
CA ASP A 224 -8.77 -1.76 9.22
C ASP A 224 -10.15 -1.09 9.09
N GLN A 225 -10.22 0.22 8.80
CA GLN A 225 -11.48 0.94 8.66
C GLN A 225 -12.25 0.52 7.41
N GLU A 226 -11.56 0.34 6.28
CA GLU A 226 -12.21 -0.10 5.03
C GLU A 226 -12.79 -1.51 5.16
N ALA A 227 -12.06 -2.42 5.83
CA ALA A 227 -12.54 -3.77 6.09
C ALA A 227 -13.75 -3.75 7.04
N ASP A 228 -13.74 -2.90 8.07
CA ASP A 228 -14.85 -2.72 8.99
C ASP A 228 -16.08 -2.11 8.30
N ASP A 229 -15.91 -1.08 7.49
CA ASP A 229 -16.99 -0.43 6.74
C ASP A 229 -17.68 -1.42 5.79
N ILE A 230 -16.89 -2.18 5.01
CA ILE A 230 -17.45 -3.20 4.10
C ILE A 230 -18.13 -4.32 4.90
N ALA A 231 -17.59 -4.72 6.05
CA ALA A 231 -18.22 -5.73 6.89
C ALA A 231 -19.57 -5.26 7.44
N ASN A 232 -19.66 -4.02 7.93
CA ASN A 232 -20.91 -3.39 8.35
C ASN A 232 -21.92 -3.37 7.19
N PHE A 233 -21.51 -2.98 5.99
CA PHE A 233 -22.39 -2.96 4.81
C PHE A 233 -22.94 -4.34 4.44
N LEU A 234 -22.09 -5.37 4.45
CA LEU A 234 -22.48 -6.74 4.09
C LEU A 234 -23.33 -7.42 5.18
N LEU A 235 -23.21 -6.98 6.43
CA LEU A 235 -24.02 -7.44 7.57
C LEU A 235 -25.03 -6.39 8.06
N ARG A 236 -25.42 -5.43 7.22
CA ARG A 236 -26.40 -4.39 7.60
C ARG A 236 -27.76 -4.95 8.03
N ASP A 237 -28.08 -6.17 7.57
CA ASP A 237 -29.31 -6.89 7.84
C ASP A 237 -29.11 -7.96 8.96
N ILE A 238 -27.99 -7.94 9.69
CA ILE A 238 -27.76 -8.87 10.80
C ILE A 238 -28.74 -8.61 11.94
N GLU A 239 -29.49 -9.64 12.32
CA GLU A 239 -30.35 -9.59 13.49
C GLU A 239 -29.51 -9.83 14.75
N VAL A 240 -29.40 -8.79 15.58
CA VAL A 240 -28.76 -8.89 16.90
C VAL A 240 -29.83 -8.66 17.95
N PRO A 241 -29.89 -9.46 19.03
CA PRO A 241 -30.78 -9.17 20.15
C PRO A 241 -30.57 -7.74 20.67
N ALA A 242 -31.63 -7.10 21.16
CA ALA A 242 -31.52 -5.79 21.79
C ALA A 242 -30.44 -5.82 22.88
N ALA A 243 -29.52 -4.86 22.84
CA ALA A 243 -28.37 -4.79 23.76
C ALA A 243 -28.54 -3.67 24.81
N LEU A 244 -29.47 -2.74 24.58
CA LEU A 244 -29.66 -1.56 25.43
C LEU A 244 -31.08 -0.99 25.33
N ARG A 245 -31.42 -0.11 26.26
CA ARG A 245 -32.63 0.72 26.24
C ARG A 245 -32.26 2.14 25.82
N PHE A 246 -33.17 2.82 25.14
CA PHE A 246 -32.99 4.22 24.76
C PHE A 246 -34.15 5.08 25.21
N ARG A 247 -33.84 6.34 25.48
CA ARG A 247 -34.79 7.45 25.62
C ARG A 247 -34.38 8.55 24.65
N TYR A 248 -35.30 8.96 23.78
CA TYR A 248 -35.09 9.96 22.73
C TYR A 248 -35.69 11.29 23.13
N PHE A 249 -34.99 12.38 22.86
CA PHE A 249 -35.36 13.74 23.21
C PHE A 249 -35.20 14.64 21.98
N GLU A 250 -36.03 15.69 21.90
CA GLU A 250 -35.91 16.72 20.87
C GLU A 250 -35.63 18.06 21.53
N GLY A 251 -34.63 18.78 21.04
CA GLY A 251 -34.23 20.07 21.60
C GLY A 251 -33.04 20.67 20.88
N ASN A 252 -32.91 21.99 20.98
CA ASN A 252 -31.78 22.72 20.41
C ASN A 252 -30.78 23.02 21.54
N TRP A 253 -29.63 22.37 21.50
CA TRP A 253 -28.60 22.44 22.54
C TRP A 253 -27.24 22.73 21.91
N GLU A 254 -26.41 23.52 22.60
CA GLU A 254 -25.00 23.75 22.26
C GLU A 254 -24.05 23.02 23.23
N SER A 255 -24.63 22.33 24.23
CA SER A 255 -23.94 21.54 25.26
C SER A 255 -24.91 20.50 25.83
N LEU A 256 -24.40 19.42 26.41
CA LEU A 256 -25.18 18.32 26.97
C LEU A 256 -26.25 18.83 27.95
N PRO A 257 -27.55 18.59 27.66
CA PRO A 257 -28.60 18.96 28.59
C PRO A 257 -28.60 18.04 29.82
N ASP A 258 -29.31 18.47 30.86
CA ASP A 258 -29.71 17.58 31.95
C ASP A 258 -30.92 16.76 31.50
N PHE A 259 -30.66 15.60 30.88
CA PHE A 259 -31.70 14.69 30.39
C PHE A 259 -32.63 14.17 31.49
N SER A 260 -32.19 14.17 32.75
CA SER A 260 -33.02 13.75 33.89
C SER A 260 -34.18 14.73 34.16
N SER A 261 -34.05 15.98 33.70
CA SER A 261 -35.05 17.05 33.83
C SER A 261 -36.02 17.14 32.65
N LEU A 262 -35.81 16.34 31.60
CA LEU A 262 -36.57 16.39 30.35
C LEU A 262 -37.56 15.22 30.26
N GLU A 263 -38.69 15.43 29.59
CA GLU A 263 -39.59 14.35 29.22
C GLU A 263 -39.14 13.73 27.88
N PRO A 264 -38.91 12.40 27.81
CA PRO A 264 -38.55 11.75 26.57
C PRO A 264 -39.71 11.79 25.59
N ARG A 265 -39.39 12.02 24.31
CA ARG A 265 -40.35 12.01 23.21
C ARG A 265 -40.69 10.60 22.75
N ASP A 266 -39.72 9.69 22.85
CA ASP A 266 -39.86 8.27 22.55
C ASP A 266 -38.94 7.44 23.45
N GLU A 267 -39.27 6.17 23.67
CA GLU A 267 -38.45 5.24 24.46
C GLU A 267 -38.61 3.82 23.95
N GLY A 268 -37.55 3.02 24.06
CA GLY A 268 -37.57 1.66 23.55
C GLY A 268 -36.29 0.89 23.80
N THR A 269 -36.07 -0.14 22.98
CA THR A 269 -34.86 -0.94 22.98
C THR A 269 -34.07 -0.71 21.70
N ALA A 270 -32.75 -0.71 21.80
CA ALA A 270 -31.84 -0.59 20.67
C ALA A 270 -30.83 -1.76 20.67
N THR A 271 -30.28 -2.05 19.50
CA THR A 271 -29.27 -3.09 19.30
C THR A 271 -27.85 -2.53 19.40
N SER A 272 -27.64 -1.24 19.09
CA SER A 272 -26.38 -0.46 19.14
C SER A 272 -26.53 0.87 19.88
N LEU A 273 -25.40 1.49 20.22
CA LEU A 273 -25.27 2.91 20.59
C LEU A 273 -25.38 3.82 19.35
N ASN A 274 -26.29 3.51 18.43
CA ASN A 274 -26.55 4.33 17.25
C ASN A 274 -27.54 5.44 17.62
N PRO A 275 -27.14 6.73 17.60
CA PRO A 275 -28.00 7.82 18.03
C PRO A 275 -29.24 8.02 17.14
N ARG A 276 -29.29 7.44 15.94
CA ARG A 276 -30.47 7.47 15.03
C ARG A 276 -31.60 6.54 15.46
N VAL A 277 -32.11 6.72 16.68
CA VAL A 277 -33.31 6.03 17.18
C VAL A 277 -34.61 6.83 16.98
N GLY A 278 -34.50 8.12 16.66
CA GLY A 278 -35.63 9.03 16.47
C GLY A 278 -35.86 9.48 15.03
N ARG A 279 -36.74 10.47 14.84
CA ARG A 279 -37.23 10.91 13.51
C ARG A 279 -36.55 12.15 12.93
N ARG A 280 -35.74 12.87 13.71
CA ARG A 280 -35.05 14.09 13.26
C ARG A 280 -33.59 13.78 12.98
N ASP A 281 -33.05 14.41 11.94
CA ASP A 281 -31.63 14.36 11.61
C ASP A 281 -30.79 15.30 12.47
N ASN A 282 -31.39 16.31 13.12
CA ASN A 282 -30.70 17.34 13.89
C ASN A 282 -31.56 17.78 15.08
N ASN A 283 -30.95 18.46 16.06
CA ASN A 283 -31.61 18.99 17.26
C ASN A 283 -32.33 17.90 18.07
N PHE A 284 -31.56 16.86 18.40
CA PHE A 284 -32.06 15.74 19.19
C PHE A 284 -31.01 15.27 20.21
N GLY A 285 -31.46 14.46 21.15
CA GLY A 285 -30.59 13.84 22.13
C GLY A 285 -31.08 12.45 22.49
N VAL A 286 -30.16 11.60 22.93
CA VAL A 286 -30.44 10.22 23.27
C VAL A 286 -29.72 9.86 24.55
N VAL A 287 -30.43 9.13 25.41
CA VAL A 287 -29.83 8.46 26.56
C VAL A 287 -29.96 6.97 26.34
N PHE A 288 -28.82 6.28 26.38
CA PHE A 288 -28.71 4.84 26.31
C PHE A 288 -28.38 4.27 27.68
N ASP A 289 -29.10 3.22 28.06
CA ASP A 289 -28.94 2.52 29.35
C ASP A 289 -28.74 1.01 29.10
N SER A 290 -27.72 0.41 29.71
CA SER A 290 -27.48 -1.05 29.67
C SER A 290 -26.61 -1.53 30.85
N PHE A 291 -26.25 -2.81 30.86
CA PHE A 291 -25.20 -3.37 31.71
C PHE A 291 -23.98 -3.77 30.86
N LEU A 292 -22.80 -3.29 31.22
CA LEU A 292 -21.52 -3.70 30.67
C LEU A 292 -21.03 -4.97 31.36
N MET A 293 -20.80 -6.03 30.59
CA MET A 293 -20.28 -7.30 31.09
C MET A 293 -18.75 -7.27 31.14
N VAL A 294 -18.20 -7.06 32.32
CA VAL A 294 -16.75 -6.99 32.56
C VAL A 294 -16.16 -8.40 32.67
N PRO A 295 -15.15 -8.77 31.84
CA PRO A 295 -14.65 -10.15 31.79
C PRO A 295 -13.75 -10.54 32.97
N ALA A 296 -13.03 -9.58 33.56
CA ALA A 296 -12.07 -9.82 34.62
C ALA A 296 -11.92 -8.60 35.52
N ASP A 297 -11.53 -8.81 36.77
CA ASP A 297 -11.19 -7.72 37.69
C ASP A 297 -10.01 -6.91 37.14
N GLY A 298 -10.07 -5.58 37.24
CA GLY A 298 -8.92 -4.72 37.00
C GLY A 298 -9.25 -3.34 36.47
N ARG A 299 -8.22 -2.68 35.91
CA ARG A 299 -8.28 -1.32 35.40
C ARG A 299 -8.70 -1.30 33.95
N TYR A 300 -9.76 -0.55 33.66
CA TYR A 300 -10.28 -0.35 32.30
C TYR A 300 -10.17 1.12 31.91
N THR A 301 -9.74 1.37 30.68
CA THR A 301 -9.74 2.71 30.08
C THR A 301 -10.84 2.77 29.03
N PHE A 302 -11.73 3.74 29.15
CA PHE A 302 -12.82 4.01 28.22
C PHE A 302 -12.50 5.22 27.35
N PHE A 303 -12.98 5.19 26.11
CA PHE A 303 -12.89 6.25 25.13
C PHE A 303 -14.32 6.53 24.65
N CYS A 304 -14.89 7.66 25.05
CA CYS A 304 -16.21 8.11 24.61
C CYS A 304 -16.01 9.23 23.60
N GLY A 305 -16.43 9.00 22.36
CA GLY A 305 -16.27 9.96 21.28
C GLY A 305 -17.57 10.30 20.58
N SER A 306 -17.70 11.57 20.24
CA SER A 306 -18.81 12.13 19.49
C SER A 306 -18.37 13.33 18.66
N ASP A 307 -19.11 13.64 17.61
CA ASP A 307 -19.03 14.93 16.93
C ASP A 307 -19.60 16.04 17.78
N ASP A 308 -20.79 15.87 18.33
CA ASP A 308 -21.33 16.81 19.31
C ASP A 308 -21.09 16.30 20.74
N GLY A 309 -22.02 16.51 21.67
CA GLY A 309 -21.80 16.16 23.07
C GLY A 309 -22.14 14.72 23.39
N SER A 310 -21.26 14.03 24.13
CA SER A 310 -21.48 12.76 24.77
C SER A 310 -20.93 12.66 26.20
N ARG A 311 -21.60 11.89 27.06
CA ARG A 311 -21.16 11.59 28.43
C ARG A 311 -21.35 10.12 28.75
N LEU A 312 -20.27 9.47 29.17
CA LEU A 312 -20.24 8.08 29.60
C LEU A 312 -20.17 8.01 31.13
N SER A 313 -21.11 7.27 31.71
CA SER A 313 -21.12 6.93 33.13
C SER A 313 -21.11 5.42 33.35
N ILE A 314 -20.31 4.95 34.31
CA ILE A 314 -20.27 3.55 34.77
C ILE A 314 -20.62 3.51 36.26
N ASP A 315 -21.60 2.69 36.65
CA ASP A 315 -22.16 2.61 38.01
C ASP A 315 -22.52 4.00 38.59
N GLY A 316 -23.05 4.88 37.74
CA GLY A 316 -23.41 6.26 38.09
C GLY A 316 -22.22 7.22 38.26
N GLN A 317 -20.98 6.77 38.08
CA GLN A 317 -19.80 7.65 38.05
C GLN A 317 -19.50 8.09 36.62
N VAL A 318 -19.38 9.40 36.39
CA VAL A 318 -18.96 9.95 35.10
C VAL A 318 -17.50 9.57 34.84
N VAL A 319 -17.27 8.79 33.78
CA VAL A 319 -15.94 8.31 33.39
C VAL A 319 -15.32 9.21 32.33
N ALA A 320 -16.09 9.60 31.32
CA ALA A 320 -15.63 10.44 30.22
C ALA A 320 -16.75 11.38 29.75
N THR A 321 -16.40 12.63 29.46
CA THR A 321 -17.33 13.64 28.90
C THR A 321 -16.63 14.36 27.75
N MET A 322 -17.26 14.34 26.59
CA MET A 322 -16.92 15.16 25.44
C MET A 322 -18.12 16.07 25.18
N ASP A 323 -17.99 17.39 25.26
CA ASP A 323 -19.16 18.28 25.23
C ASP A 323 -18.91 19.50 24.34
N GLY A 324 -20.00 20.03 23.79
CA GLY A 324 -20.01 21.10 22.79
C GLY A 324 -20.29 20.60 21.37
N VAL A 325 -20.30 21.53 20.42
CA VAL A 325 -20.49 21.25 18.99
C VAL A 325 -19.12 21.22 18.30
N HIS A 326 -18.71 20.07 17.76
CA HIS A 326 -17.41 19.90 17.12
C HIS A 326 -17.41 18.77 16.07
N PRO A 327 -16.30 18.48 15.38
CA PRO A 327 -16.13 17.21 14.67
C PRO A 327 -15.84 16.07 15.66
N LEU A 328 -15.91 14.81 15.22
CA LEU A 328 -15.62 13.63 16.06
C LEU A 328 -14.33 13.79 16.87
N GLN A 329 -14.47 13.82 18.19
CA GLN A 329 -13.37 13.83 19.16
C GLN A 329 -13.65 12.83 20.28
N PHE A 330 -12.61 12.36 20.97
CA PHE A 330 -12.73 11.40 22.07
C PHE A 330 -12.29 11.99 23.39
N ALA A 331 -13.08 11.74 24.44
CA ALA A 331 -12.68 11.87 25.83
C ALA A 331 -12.25 10.50 26.37
N GLU A 332 -11.18 10.47 27.17
CA GLU A 332 -10.71 9.27 27.85
C GLU A 332 -10.97 9.31 29.35
N GLY A 333 -11.24 8.14 29.93
CA GLY A 333 -11.44 7.98 31.36
C GLY A 333 -11.02 6.59 31.82
N THR A 334 -10.63 6.42 33.08
CA THR A 334 -10.17 5.13 33.62
C THR A 334 -10.90 4.82 34.92
N VAL A 335 -11.33 3.57 35.07
CA VAL A 335 -12.05 3.08 36.25
C VAL A 335 -11.60 1.65 36.60
N GLU A 336 -11.60 1.32 37.89
CA GLU A 336 -11.36 -0.06 38.37
C GLU A 336 -12.71 -0.78 38.45
N LEU A 337 -12.84 -1.93 37.78
CA LEU A 337 -14.07 -2.71 37.73
C LEU A 337 -13.84 -4.15 38.20
N THR A 338 -14.89 -4.76 38.75
CA THR A 338 -14.93 -6.19 39.08
C THR A 338 -15.48 -6.98 37.90
N ALA A 339 -15.15 -8.27 37.80
CA ALA A 339 -15.76 -9.16 36.82
C ALA A 339 -17.27 -9.28 37.09
N GLY A 340 -18.09 -9.13 36.04
CA GLY A 340 -19.55 -9.17 36.13
C GLY A 340 -20.24 -7.96 35.50
N PRO A 341 -21.57 -7.82 35.70
CA PRO A 341 -22.36 -6.72 35.14
C PRO A 341 -22.13 -5.42 35.91
N HIS A 342 -21.90 -4.33 35.17
CA HIS A 342 -21.80 -2.95 35.67
C HIS A 342 -22.79 -2.05 34.93
N GLU A 343 -23.44 -1.11 35.60
CA GLU A 343 -24.37 -0.20 34.91
C GLU A 343 -23.59 0.72 33.98
N ILE A 344 -24.07 0.90 32.75
CA ILE A 344 -23.49 1.83 31.77
C ILE A 344 -24.59 2.73 31.23
N GLN A 345 -24.34 4.04 31.26
CA GLN A 345 -25.19 5.05 30.67
C GLN A 345 -24.37 5.92 29.71
N VAL A 346 -24.89 6.12 28.50
CA VAL A 346 -24.31 7.00 27.49
C VAL A 346 -25.34 8.03 27.10
N GLU A 347 -25.03 9.29 27.35
CA GLU A 347 -25.86 10.42 26.96
C GLU A 347 -25.23 11.09 25.74
N PHE A 348 -26.05 11.54 24.79
CA PHE A 348 -25.61 12.16 23.55
C PHE A 348 -26.57 13.25 23.09
N PHE A 349 -26.08 14.32 22.46
CA PHE A 349 -26.91 15.25 21.69
C PHE A 349 -26.29 15.58 20.34
N GLU A 350 -27.15 15.85 19.36
CA GLU A 350 -26.80 16.31 18.01
C GLU A 350 -27.49 17.65 17.74
N ALA A 351 -26.71 18.69 17.43
CA ALA A 351 -27.17 20.02 17.07
C ALA A 351 -27.40 20.15 15.57
N ALA A 352 -26.38 19.88 14.75
CA ALA A 352 -26.43 20.03 13.30
C ALA A 352 -25.29 19.31 12.57
N GLY A 353 -25.60 18.52 11.54
CA GLY A 353 -24.58 17.92 10.68
C GLY A 353 -24.89 16.48 10.32
N GLY A 354 -23.85 15.68 10.17
CA GLY A 354 -23.96 14.23 10.35
C GLY A 354 -23.58 13.91 11.79
N GLU A 355 -24.10 12.81 12.32
CA GLU A 355 -23.95 12.41 13.71
C GLU A 355 -23.06 11.16 13.87
N GLU A 356 -22.26 11.13 14.93
CA GLU A 356 -21.39 10.02 15.26
C GLU A 356 -21.25 9.86 16.78
N LEU A 357 -21.46 8.64 17.27
CA LEU A 357 -21.25 8.27 18.67
C LEU A 357 -20.46 6.95 18.70
N ARG A 358 -19.35 6.92 19.42
CA ARG A 358 -18.50 5.74 19.61
C ARG A 358 -18.10 5.61 21.06
N VAL A 359 -18.33 4.43 21.63
CA VAL A 359 -17.83 4.09 22.96
C VAL A 359 -16.95 2.86 22.86
N GLU A 360 -15.69 3.03 23.22
CA GLU A 360 -14.66 2.00 23.15
C GLU A 360 -13.98 1.84 24.50
N TRP A 361 -13.35 0.71 24.71
CA TRP A 361 -12.65 0.41 25.95
C TRP A 361 -11.50 -0.56 25.75
N GLN A 362 -10.55 -0.53 26.68
CA GLN A 362 -9.43 -1.46 26.79
C GLN A 362 -9.34 -1.95 28.24
N GLY A 363 -8.87 -3.17 28.44
CA GLY A 363 -8.77 -3.78 29.76
C GLY A 363 -7.78 -4.94 29.81
N PRO A 364 -7.67 -5.63 30.96
CA PRO A 364 -6.79 -6.78 31.12
C PRO A 364 -7.12 -7.86 30.07
N GLY A 365 -6.16 -8.16 29.19
CA GLY A 365 -6.27 -9.24 28.20
C GLY A 365 -6.87 -8.87 26.84
N PHE A 366 -7.22 -7.60 26.58
CA PHE A 366 -7.66 -7.16 25.24
C PHE A 366 -7.29 -5.71 24.92
N ASN A 367 -7.03 -5.44 23.64
CA ASN A 367 -6.75 -4.09 23.11
C ASN A 367 -8.06 -3.29 22.93
N ARG A 368 -7.94 -1.97 22.73
CA ARG A 368 -9.06 -1.04 22.47
C ARG A 368 -10.06 -1.63 21.46
N THR A 369 -11.32 -1.75 21.88
CA THR A 369 -12.44 -2.32 21.10
C THR A 369 -13.75 -1.61 21.46
N SER A 370 -14.80 -1.73 20.65
CA SER A 370 -16.15 -1.25 21.01
C SER A 370 -16.70 -1.92 22.27
N VAL A 371 -17.45 -1.17 23.08
CA VAL A 371 -18.20 -1.71 24.24
C VAL A 371 -19.47 -2.47 23.83
N GLU A 372 -20.03 -2.21 22.64
CA GLU A 372 -21.38 -2.67 22.25
C GLU A 372 -21.55 -4.19 22.34
N GLY A 373 -20.52 -4.96 21.95
CA GLY A 373 -20.57 -6.42 22.06
C GLY A 373 -20.76 -6.88 23.52
N TRP A 374 -20.31 -6.08 24.48
CA TRP A 374 -20.28 -6.37 25.92
C TRP A 374 -21.50 -5.87 26.68
N LEU A 375 -22.48 -5.30 25.98
CA LEU A 375 -23.70 -4.79 26.59
C LEU A 375 -24.75 -5.89 26.75
N SER A 376 -25.53 -5.78 27.83
CA SER A 376 -26.66 -6.65 28.13
C SER A 376 -27.79 -5.84 28.76
N PRO A 377 -29.00 -5.80 28.18
CA PRO A 377 -30.09 -4.96 28.68
C PRO A 377 -30.72 -5.49 29.97
N ASP A 378 -30.41 -6.73 30.38
CA ASP A 378 -30.93 -7.39 31.57
C ASP A 378 -29.84 -7.81 32.57
N GLY A 379 -28.59 -7.43 32.31
CA GLY A 379 -27.45 -7.72 33.20
C GLY A 379 -27.10 -9.20 33.28
N LYS A 380 -27.72 -10.04 32.44
CA LYS A 380 -27.28 -11.43 32.27
C LYS A 380 -26.15 -11.45 31.26
N PRO A 381 -25.17 -12.35 31.40
CA PRO A 381 -24.25 -12.65 30.29
C PRO A 381 -25.11 -12.88 29.05
N VAL A 382 -24.83 -12.16 27.96
CA VAL A 382 -25.53 -12.31 26.68
C VAL A 382 -25.68 -13.81 26.46
N GLN A 383 -26.91 -14.30 26.52
CA GLN A 383 -27.16 -15.74 26.42
C GLN A 383 -26.69 -16.13 25.03
N GLU A 384 -25.50 -16.70 25.03
CA GLU A 384 -24.89 -17.47 23.98
C GLU A 384 -26.01 -18.40 23.48
N VAL A 385 -26.53 -18.14 22.28
CA VAL A 385 -27.33 -19.12 21.54
C VAL A 385 -26.32 -20.19 21.12
N VAL A 386 -25.76 -20.91 22.09
CA VAL A 386 -25.07 -22.16 21.84
C VAL A 386 -26.21 -23.13 21.57
N PRO A 387 -26.21 -23.85 20.43
CA PRO A 387 -26.73 -25.20 20.47
C PRO A 387 -26.09 -25.86 21.71
N PRO A 388 -26.83 -26.64 22.52
CA PRO A 388 -26.30 -27.15 23.79
C PRO A 388 -24.89 -27.68 23.59
N VAL A 389 -23.93 -27.25 24.44
CA VAL A 389 -22.53 -27.73 24.48
C VAL A 389 -22.53 -29.12 23.90
N ALA A 390 -22.00 -29.26 22.67
CA ALA A 390 -22.05 -30.53 22.00
C ALA A 390 -21.39 -31.53 22.94
N GLY A 391 -22.17 -32.50 23.44
CA GLY A 391 -21.64 -33.49 24.37
C GLY A 391 -20.37 -34.09 23.75
N GLU A 392 -19.38 -34.46 24.57
CA GLU A 392 -18.11 -35.02 24.07
C GLU A 392 -18.34 -36.12 23.02
N ASP A 393 -19.41 -36.89 23.18
CA ASP A 393 -19.87 -37.92 22.23
C ASP A 393 -20.23 -37.38 20.83
N LEU A 394 -20.89 -36.22 20.73
CA LEU A 394 -21.29 -35.60 19.47
C LEU A 394 -20.09 -35.01 18.72
N VAL A 395 -19.14 -34.42 19.45
CA VAL A 395 -17.88 -33.90 18.90
C VAL A 395 -17.03 -35.05 18.34
N GLU A 396 -16.91 -36.15 19.09
CA GLU A 396 -16.18 -37.34 18.66
C GLU A 396 -16.88 -38.03 17.47
N GLN A 397 -18.21 -38.09 17.45
CA GLN A 397 -18.99 -38.53 16.28
C GLN A 397 -18.69 -37.64 15.07
N GLY A 398 -18.75 -36.32 15.24
CA GLY A 398 -18.46 -35.33 14.20
C GLY A 398 -17.07 -35.52 13.58
N LYS A 399 -16.06 -35.76 14.41
CA LYS A 399 -14.69 -36.04 13.95
C LYS A 399 -14.62 -37.30 13.10
N ARG A 400 -15.30 -38.38 13.51
CA ARG A 400 -15.33 -39.63 12.75
C ARG A 400 -16.02 -39.45 11.40
N GLU A 401 -17.14 -38.74 11.36
CA GLU A 401 -17.86 -38.43 10.13
C GLU A 401 -17.05 -37.53 9.19
N PHE A 402 -16.38 -36.51 9.73
CA PHE A 402 -15.49 -35.63 8.97
C PHE A 402 -14.37 -36.39 8.25
N LEU A 403 -13.76 -37.36 8.93
CA LEU A 403 -12.73 -38.22 8.35
C LEU A 403 -13.31 -39.22 7.35
N ALA A 404 -14.45 -39.85 7.67
CA ALA A 404 -15.10 -40.85 6.82
C ALA A 404 -15.57 -40.25 5.48
N LEU A 405 -16.02 -39.00 5.48
CA LEU A 405 -16.42 -38.27 4.27
C LEU A 405 -15.23 -37.72 3.48
N GLY A 406 -13.99 -37.85 4.00
CA GLY A 406 -12.79 -37.41 3.32
C GLY A 406 -12.59 -35.89 3.30
N CYS A 407 -13.25 -35.13 4.21
CA CYS A 407 -13.17 -33.68 4.26
C CYS A 407 -11.73 -33.16 4.39
N ALA A 408 -10.87 -33.91 5.09
CA ALA A 408 -9.44 -33.61 5.26
C ALA A 408 -8.63 -33.64 3.94
N SER A 409 -9.18 -34.17 2.84
CA SER A 409 -8.52 -34.13 1.52
C SER A 409 -8.58 -32.74 0.88
N CYS A 410 -9.61 -31.96 1.24
CA CYS A 410 -9.86 -30.64 0.69
C CYS A 410 -9.65 -29.52 1.70
N HIS A 411 -9.78 -29.79 3.00
CA HIS A 411 -9.68 -28.80 4.07
C HIS A 411 -8.48 -29.06 4.97
N GLN A 412 -7.69 -28.02 5.20
CA GLN A 412 -6.55 -28.05 6.12
C GLN A 412 -7.02 -27.80 7.55
N ARG A 413 -6.45 -28.59 8.48
CA ARG A 413 -6.51 -28.39 9.93
C ARG A 413 -5.22 -28.86 10.59
N SER A 414 -4.76 -28.14 11.59
CA SER A 414 -3.55 -28.45 12.35
C SER A 414 -3.63 -29.79 13.10
N ASP A 415 -4.81 -30.12 13.66
CA ASP A 415 -5.08 -31.35 14.42
C ASP A 415 -5.15 -32.63 13.59
N LEU A 416 -5.16 -32.52 12.26
CA LEU A 416 -5.25 -33.64 11.31
C LEU A 416 -4.02 -33.79 10.41
N SER A 417 -2.91 -33.10 10.75
CA SER A 417 -1.66 -33.21 10.02
C SER A 417 -1.17 -34.67 9.94
N GLY A 418 -0.99 -35.19 8.72
CA GLY A 418 -0.52 -36.56 8.47
C GLY A 418 -1.60 -37.65 8.52
N VAL A 419 -2.88 -37.32 8.71
CA VAL A 419 -3.98 -38.29 8.59
C VAL A 419 -4.28 -38.52 7.10
N ALA A 420 -4.14 -39.76 6.64
CA ALA A 420 -4.41 -40.11 5.25
C ALA A 420 -5.89 -39.92 4.91
N ALA A 421 -6.19 -38.88 4.14
CA ALA A 421 -7.53 -38.60 3.64
C ALA A 421 -7.77 -39.45 2.38
N ILE A 422 -8.72 -40.40 2.48
CA ILE A 422 -9.26 -41.33 1.45
C ILE A 422 -8.32 -41.88 0.35
N GLU A 423 -8.44 -43.16 0.03
CA GLU A 423 -7.66 -43.76 -1.07
C GLU A 423 -8.04 -43.14 -2.43
N LYS A 424 -7.07 -42.47 -3.08
CA LYS A 424 -7.30 -41.74 -4.33
C LYS A 424 -7.43 -42.66 -5.54
N ARG A 425 -8.56 -42.58 -6.25
CA ARG A 425 -8.81 -43.36 -7.49
C ARG A 425 -8.25 -42.65 -8.74
N PRO A 426 -7.74 -43.38 -9.75
CA PRO A 426 -7.29 -42.77 -11.01
C PRO A 426 -8.37 -41.98 -11.74
N LEU A 427 -8.08 -40.77 -12.25
CA LEU A 427 -8.98 -39.99 -13.12
C LEU A 427 -9.26 -40.68 -14.46
N THR A 428 -8.45 -41.66 -14.85
CA THR A 428 -8.66 -42.46 -16.07
C THR A 428 -9.78 -43.51 -15.93
N ARG A 429 -10.38 -43.68 -14.75
CA ARG A 429 -11.49 -44.63 -14.50
C ARG A 429 -12.66 -43.92 -13.80
N LEU A 430 -13.55 -43.32 -14.59
CA LEU A 430 -14.72 -42.57 -14.13
C LEU A 430 -16.03 -43.17 -14.65
N ASP A 431 -16.10 -44.49 -14.67
CA ASP A 431 -17.29 -45.29 -15.01
C ASP A 431 -18.38 -45.27 -13.92
N ALA A 432 -18.05 -44.73 -12.74
CA ALA A 432 -18.99 -44.35 -11.68
C ALA A 432 -18.47 -43.11 -10.94
N GLY A 433 -19.36 -42.19 -10.54
CA GLY A 433 -19.01 -41.02 -9.72
C GLY A 433 -19.67 -39.71 -10.17
N CYS A 434 -19.03 -38.56 -9.88
CA CYS A 434 -19.57 -37.21 -10.09
C CYS A 434 -19.92 -36.86 -11.54
N LEU A 435 -19.42 -37.62 -12.52
CA LEU A 435 -19.74 -37.50 -13.95
C LEU A 435 -20.87 -38.43 -14.40
N THR A 436 -21.46 -39.19 -13.47
CA THR A 436 -22.53 -40.16 -13.70
C THR A 436 -23.70 -39.88 -12.75
N ALA A 437 -24.89 -40.43 -13.02
CA ALA A 437 -26.07 -40.25 -12.17
C ALA A 437 -26.05 -41.08 -10.86
N ALA A 438 -24.91 -41.62 -10.43
CA ALA A 438 -24.83 -42.58 -9.32
C ALA A 438 -24.81 -41.90 -7.94
N PRO A 439 -25.50 -42.46 -6.91
CA PRO A 439 -25.69 -41.82 -5.61
C PRO A 439 -24.50 -41.87 -4.63
N ALA A 440 -23.43 -42.62 -4.94
CA ALA A 440 -22.35 -42.93 -3.99
C ALA A 440 -21.10 -42.02 -4.10
N ALA A 441 -21.21 -40.85 -4.74
CA ALA A 441 -20.10 -39.91 -4.94
C ALA A 441 -20.48 -38.47 -4.55
N PRO A 442 -19.50 -37.60 -4.23
CA PRO A 442 -19.74 -36.19 -3.99
C PRO A 442 -20.57 -35.55 -5.12
N ARG A 443 -21.62 -34.80 -4.79
CA ARG A 443 -22.49 -34.17 -5.79
C ARG A 443 -22.15 -32.69 -5.95
N PHE A 444 -21.49 -32.36 -7.06
CA PHE A 444 -21.28 -30.97 -7.47
C PHE A 444 -22.49 -30.38 -8.21
N ALA A 445 -23.48 -31.18 -8.63
CA ALA A 445 -24.60 -30.69 -9.45
C ALA A 445 -24.15 -29.97 -10.74
N LEU A 446 -23.16 -30.56 -11.41
CA LEU A 446 -22.59 -30.05 -12.67
C LEU A 446 -23.63 -29.97 -13.79
N SER A 447 -23.56 -28.93 -14.61
CA SER A 447 -24.37 -28.84 -15.83
C SER A 447 -23.89 -29.81 -16.91
N GLU A 448 -24.75 -30.15 -17.86
CA GLU A 448 -24.39 -30.99 -19.01
C GLU A 448 -23.17 -30.44 -19.77
N HIS A 449 -23.07 -29.12 -19.88
CA HIS A 449 -21.93 -28.44 -20.53
C HIS A 449 -20.61 -28.62 -19.76
N GLN A 450 -20.66 -28.54 -18.43
CA GLN A 450 -19.51 -28.76 -17.56
C GLN A 450 -19.07 -30.24 -17.62
N VAL A 451 -20.02 -31.18 -17.55
CA VAL A 451 -19.75 -32.62 -17.68
C VAL A 451 -19.11 -32.94 -19.03
N ALA A 452 -19.62 -32.37 -20.13
CA ALA A 452 -19.04 -32.55 -21.46
C ALA A 452 -17.60 -32.02 -21.55
N SER A 453 -17.33 -30.84 -20.98
CA SER A 453 -16.00 -30.23 -20.96
C SER A 453 -15.00 -31.06 -20.14
N LEU A 454 -15.41 -31.53 -18.94
CA LEU A 454 -14.61 -32.43 -18.11
C LEU A 454 -14.30 -33.73 -18.86
N GLY A 455 -15.29 -34.33 -19.51
CA GLY A 455 -15.10 -35.55 -20.30
C GLY A 455 -14.13 -35.35 -21.47
N LEU A 456 -14.09 -34.17 -22.10
CA LEU A 456 -13.10 -33.85 -23.13
C LEU A 456 -11.70 -33.71 -22.53
N ALA A 457 -11.55 -32.99 -21.42
CA ALA A 457 -10.25 -32.83 -20.75
C ALA A 457 -9.63 -34.18 -20.36
N LEU A 458 -10.44 -35.11 -19.84
CA LEU A 458 -10.00 -36.43 -19.41
C LEU A 458 -9.57 -37.38 -20.54
N ARG A 459 -10.01 -37.10 -21.78
CA ARG A 459 -9.65 -37.90 -22.98
C ARG A 459 -8.49 -37.31 -23.76
N THR A 460 -8.15 -36.04 -23.52
CA THR A 460 -7.09 -35.32 -24.23
C THR A 460 -5.79 -35.46 -23.46
N ILE A 461 -4.76 -36.01 -24.11
CA ILE A 461 -3.40 -36.00 -23.61
C ILE A 461 -2.80 -34.63 -23.94
N VAL A 462 -2.24 -33.94 -22.94
CA VAL A 462 -1.41 -32.75 -23.14
C VAL A 462 0.02 -33.20 -22.93
N ASP A 463 0.84 -33.13 -23.97
CA ASP A 463 2.26 -33.53 -23.92
C ASP A 463 3.20 -32.35 -23.62
N GLU A 464 2.74 -31.10 -23.69
CA GLU A 464 3.60 -29.92 -23.54
C GLU A 464 3.14 -29.01 -22.39
N ASP A 465 4.02 -28.88 -21.41
CA ASP A 465 4.00 -27.86 -20.35
C ASP A 465 4.57 -26.54 -20.90
N ASP A 466 3.81 -25.87 -21.77
CA ASP A 466 4.23 -24.59 -22.36
C ASP A 466 3.79 -23.38 -21.50
N SER A 467 4.70 -22.42 -21.33
CA SER A 467 4.48 -21.24 -20.47
C SER A 467 3.31 -20.36 -20.96
N THR A 468 3.00 -20.34 -22.26
CA THR A 468 1.89 -19.53 -22.80
C THR A 468 0.55 -20.08 -22.34
N SER A 469 0.37 -21.40 -22.42
CA SER A 469 -0.82 -22.11 -21.97
C SER A 469 -0.99 -21.99 -20.46
N ARG A 470 0.09 -22.12 -19.66
CA ARG A 470 0.04 -21.91 -18.20
C ARG A 470 -0.38 -20.49 -17.83
N ILE A 471 0.18 -19.46 -18.46
CA ILE A 471 -0.21 -18.06 -18.26
C ILE A 471 -1.71 -17.89 -18.52
N ALA A 472 -2.19 -18.32 -19.68
CA ALA A 472 -3.60 -18.19 -20.06
C ALA A 472 -4.51 -18.90 -19.05
N HIS A 473 -4.17 -20.13 -18.66
CA HIS A 473 -4.91 -20.89 -17.66
C HIS A 473 -4.99 -20.14 -16.33
N THR A 474 -3.85 -19.72 -15.77
CA THR A 474 -3.80 -19.02 -14.48
C THR A 474 -4.54 -17.67 -14.53
N MET A 475 -4.43 -16.91 -15.63
CA MET A 475 -5.18 -15.66 -15.81
C MET A 475 -6.69 -15.87 -15.76
N VAL A 476 -7.21 -16.96 -16.33
CA VAL A 476 -8.63 -17.31 -16.28
C VAL A 476 -9.01 -17.83 -14.89
N GLN A 477 -8.16 -18.68 -14.32
CA GLN A 477 -8.36 -19.31 -13.01
C GLN A 477 -8.48 -18.31 -11.85
N PHE A 478 -7.67 -17.25 -11.88
CA PHE A 478 -7.70 -16.17 -10.87
C PHE A 478 -8.50 -14.95 -11.32
N ASN A 479 -9.28 -15.08 -12.41
CA ASN A 479 -10.13 -14.03 -12.96
C ASN A 479 -9.38 -12.72 -13.29
N CYS A 480 -8.06 -12.79 -13.54
CA CYS A 480 -7.26 -11.64 -13.99
C CYS A 480 -7.84 -11.04 -15.29
N VAL A 481 -8.48 -11.89 -16.10
CA VAL A 481 -9.17 -11.54 -17.35
C VAL A 481 -10.37 -10.59 -17.18
N ALA A 482 -10.89 -10.39 -15.97
CA ALA A 482 -11.94 -9.40 -15.71
C ALA A 482 -11.43 -7.95 -15.76
N CYS A 483 -10.14 -7.76 -15.50
CA CYS A 483 -9.47 -6.47 -15.42
C CYS A 483 -8.46 -6.27 -16.55
N HIS A 484 -7.70 -7.32 -16.85
CA HIS A 484 -6.56 -7.28 -17.73
C HIS A 484 -6.83 -7.98 -19.05
N GLN A 485 -6.37 -7.34 -20.13
CA GLN A 485 -6.31 -7.95 -21.45
C GLN A 485 -4.89 -8.47 -21.72
N ARG A 486 -4.78 -9.65 -22.33
CA ARG A 486 -3.54 -10.16 -22.94
C ARG A 486 -3.87 -10.81 -24.29
N GLY A 487 -3.39 -10.23 -25.38
CA GLY A 487 -3.86 -10.55 -26.73
C GLY A 487 -5.39 -10.43 -26.82
N GLU A 488 -6.03 -11.50 -27.29
CA GLU A 488 -7.50 -11.62 -27.40
C GLU A 488 -8.17 -12.13 -26.09
N LEU A 489 -7.38 -12.42 -25.06
CA LEU A 489 -7.90 -12.97 -23.80
C LEU A 489 -8.16 -11.86 -22.77
N GLY A 490 -9.40 -11.81 -22.27
CA GLY A 490 -9.81 -10.92 -21.19
C GLY A 490 -10.02 -9.48 -21.63
N GLY A 491 -10.02 -8.58 -20.64
CA GLY A 491 -10.33 -7.17 -20.81
C GLY A 491 -11.66 -6.79 -20.13
N VAL A 492 -11.82 -5.50 -19.89
CA VAL A 492 -12.98 -4.95 -19.20
C VAL A 492 -14.21 -5.05 -20.10
N GLU A 493 -15.21 -5.82 -19.65
CA GLU A 493 -16.48 -5.92 -20.36
C GLU A 493 -17.26 -4.60 -20.31
N PRO A 494 -18.02 -4.25 -21.37
CA PRO A 494 -18.79 -3.00 -21.42
C PRO A 494 -19.69 -2.76 -20.20
N ARG A 495 -20.32 -3.81 -19.68
CA ARG A 495 -21.18 -3.74 -18.48
C ARG A 495 -20.44 -3.40 -17.18
N ASN A 496 -19.16 -3.76 -17.09
CA ASN A 496 -18.34 -3.52 -15.90
C ASN A 496 -17.52 -2.24 -16.03
N ASN A 497 -17.59 -1.57 -17.19
CA ASN A 497 -16.74 -0.43 -17.49
C ASN A 497 -16.93 0.74 -16.53
N GLU A 498 -18.15 0.95 -16.03
CA GLU A 498 -18.49 2.04 -15.11
C GLU A 498 -17.94 1.85 -13.69
N ILE A 499 -17.61 0.60 -13.30
CA ILE A 499 -16.98 0.28 -12.01
C ILE A 499 -15.57 0.90 -11.93
N PHE A 500 -14.88 0.99 -13.07
CA PHE A 500 -13.52 1.50 -13.16
C PHE A 500 -13.52 3.03 -13.15
N THR A 501 -13.33 3.61 -11.96
CA THR A 501 -13.30 5.05 -11.70
C THR A 501 -11.88 5.55 -11.43
N SER A 502 -11.69 6.87 -11.48
CA SER A 502 -10.39 7.52 -11.24
C SER A 502 -10.56 8.89 -10.59
N SER A 503 -9.63 9.26 -9.71
CA SER A 503 -9.50 10.63 -9.18
C SER A 503 -8.78 11.58 -10.14
N GLN A 504 -8.36 11.09 -11.33
CA GLN A 504 -7.71 11.84 -12.40
C GLN A 504 -8.49 11.67 -13.72
N PRO A 505 -9.73 12.21 -13.82
CA PRO A 505 -10.60 12.00 -14.99
C PRO A 505 -9.98 12.49 -16.31
N GLU A 506 -9.07 13.46 -16.27
CA GLU A 506 -8.32 13.98 -17.41
C GLU A 506 -7.42 12.94 -18.08
N MET A 507 -7.05 11.86 -17.36
CA MET A 507 -6.30 10.74 -17.91
C MET A 507 -7.17 9.82 -18.78
N GLY A 508 -8.51 9.92 -18.68
CA GLY A 508 -9.44 9.05 -19.41
C GLY A 508 -9.26 7.58 -19.04
N ASP A 509 -9.34 6.69 -20.04
CA ASP A 509 -9.23 5.24 -19.83
C ASP A 509 -7.89 4.82 -19.24
N GLU A 510 -6.80 5.52 -19.57
CA GLU A 510 -5.47 5.29 -18.98
C GLU A 510 -5.42 5.58 -17.45
N GLY A 511 -6.32 6.44 -16.96
CA GLY A 511 -6.44 6.81 -15.55
C GLY A 511 -7.30 5.86 -14.72
N ARG A 512 -8.15 5.06 -15.36
CA ARG A 512 -9.18 4.25 -14.66
C ARG A 512 -9.11 2.76 -14.97
N LEU A 513 -8.67 2.36 -16.17
CA LEU A 513 -8.61 0.96 -16.59
C LEU A 513 -7.24 0.34 -16.26
N PRO A 514 -7.20 -0.87 -15.67
CA PRO A 514 -5.96 -1.61 -15.48
C PRO A 514 -5.22 -1.80 -16.81
N PRO A 515 -3.87 -1.75 -16.81
CA PRO A 515 -3.10 -1.87 -18.04
C PRO A 515 -3.21 -3.28 -18.64
N PRO A 516 -3.01 -3.46 -19.96
CA PRO A 516 -2.85 -4.78 -20.54
C PRO A 516 -1.59 -5.46 -19.99
N LEU A 517 -1.57 -6.80 -20.02
CA LEU A 517 -0.45 -7.64 -19.57
C LEU A 517 0.43 -8.13 -20.72
N ASN A 518 0.30 -7.53 -21.91
CA ASN A 518 1.19 -7.81 -23.03
C ASN A 518 2.60 -7.27 -22.73
N GLY A 519 3.64 -8.08 -22.93
CA GLY A 519 5.03 -7.66 -22.78
C GLY A 519 5.44 -7.35 -21.33
N VAL A 520 4.65 -7.76 -20.33
CA VAL A 520 4.88 -7.38 -18.93
C VAL A 520 6.11 -8.07 -18.35
N GLY A 521 6.43 -9.29 -18.78
CA GLY A 521 7.66 -10.00 -18.36
C GLY A 521 8.94 -9.33 -18.87
N ALA A 522 8.88 -8.65 -20.02
CA ALA A 522 9.98 -7.84 -20.54
C ALA A 522 10.11 -6.50 -19.80
N LYS A 523 9.02 -6.03 -19.18
CA LYS A 523 8.91 -4.70 -18.58
C LYS A 523 9.28 -4.66 -17.11
N LEU A 524 8.68 -5.54 -16.31
CA LEU A 524 8.78 -5.49 -14.85
C LEU A 524 9.96 -6.32 -14.36
N ARG A 525 10.61 -5.85 -13.29
CA ARG A 525 11.60 -6.66 -12.57
C ARG A 525 10.92 -7.83 -11.86
N ALA A 526 11.57 -8.98 -11.83
CA ALA A 526 11.02 -10.22 -11.27
C ALA A 526 10.60 -10.08 -9.79
N ASP A 527 11.45 -9.44 -8.98
CA ASP A 527 11.20 -9.18 -7.56
C ASP A 527 9.99 -8.27 -7.34
N TRP A 528 9.88 -7.21 -8.14
CA TRP A 528 8.72 -6.33 -8.10
C TRP A 528 7.45 -7.05 -8.51
N PHE A 529 7.48 -7.80 -9.61
CA PHE A 529 6.30 -8.49 -10.10
C PHE A 529 5.82 -9.59 -9.14
N ALA A 530 6.75 -10.33 -8.54
CA ALA A 530 6.44 -11.29 -7.48
C ALA A 530 5.71 -10.61 -6.30
N LYS A 531 6.18 -9.44 -5.87
CA LYS A 531 5.52 -8.65 -4.82
C LYS A 531 4.10 -8.24 -5.21
N LEU A 532 3.87 -7.77 -6.44
CA LEU A 532 2.53 -7.38 -6.91
C LEU A 532 1.55 -8.56 -6.90
N LEU A 533 1.99 -9.73 -7.34
CA LEU A 533 1.18 -10.93 -7.39
C LEU A 533 0.87 -11.48 -5.99
N ASP A 534 1.81 -11.35 -5.06
CA ASP A 534 1.64 -11.80 -3.67
C ASP A 534 0.75 -10.87 -2.85
N GLN A 535 1.04 -9.57 -2.88
CA GLN A 535 0.48 -8.58 -1.95
C GLN A 535 -0.61 -7.72 -2.58
N GLY A 536 -0.72 -7.71 -3.91
CA GLY A 536 -1.53 -6.73 -4.63
C GLY A 536 -0.77 -5.42 -4.82
N ALA A 537 -1.46 -4.42 -5.37
CA ALA A 537 -0.85 -3.13 -5.68
C ALA A 537 -1.83 -1.96 -5.65
N HIS A 538 -1.34 -0.82 -5.16
CA HIS A 538 -2.03 0.46 -5.22
C HIS A 538 -1.08 1.62 -5.62
N ASP A 539 0.00 1.33 -6.37
CA ASP A 539 0.94 2.36 -6.83
C ASP A 539 0.31 3.38 -7.81
N ARG A 540 -0.81 3.00 -8.43
CA ARG A 540 -1.70 3.89 -9.19
C ARG A 540 -2.79 4.39 -8.26
N PHE A 541 -2.41 5.21 -7.29
CA PHE A 541 -3.28 5.75 -6.24
C PHE A 541 -4.50 6.54 -6.77
N TYR A 542 -4.48 6.90 -8.06
CA TYR A 542 -5.57 7.57 -8.74
C TYR A 542 -6.65 6.62 -9.28
N MET A 543 -6.42 5.31 -9.32
CA MET A 543 -7.42 4.31 -9.73
C MET A 543 -8.26 3.88 -8.53
N GLY A 544 -9.58 3.81 -8.68
CA GLY A 544 -10.46 3.29 -7.62
C GLY A 544 -10.25 1.80 -7.36
N VAL A 545 -10.22 1.00 -8.44
CA VAL A 545 -10.05 -0.46 -8.37
C VAL A 545 -8.60 -0.81 -8.01
N ARG A 546 -8.42 -1.73 -7.07
CA ARG A 546 -7.10 -2.18 -6.59
C ARG A 546 -6.67 -3.48 -7.28
N MET A 547 -5.37 -3.63 -7.52
CA MET A 547 -4.82 -4.90 -8.00
C MET A 547 -4.81 -5.91 -6.85
N PRO A 548 -5.48 -7.06 -6.97
CA PRO A 548 -5.54 -8.04 -5.89
C PRO A 548 -4.23 -8.82 -5.71
N GLY A 549 -3.92 -9.20 -4.46
CA GLY A 549 -2.85 -10.12 -4.09
C GLY A 549 -3.36 -11.54 -3.95
N PHE A 550 -2.87 -12.46 -4.78
CA PHE A 550 -3.31 -13.85 -4.83
C PHE A 550 -2.39 -14.81 -4.06
N GLY A 551 -1.24 -14.33 -3.59
CA GLY A 551 -0.25 -15.12 -2.86
C GLY A 551 0.69 -15.90 -3.78
N SER A 552 1.99 -15.87 -3.45
CA SER A 552 3.05 -16.43 -4.30
C SER A 552 2.91 -17.93 -4.59
N ALA A 553 2.33 -18.69 -3.66
CA ALA A 553 2.07 -20.12 -3.85
C ALA A 553 1.09 -20.41 -5.00
N ASN A 554 0.23 -19.46 -5.34
CA ASN A 554 -0.82 -19.61 -6.34
C ASN A 554 -0.43 -19.08 -7.72
N VAL A 555 0.33 -17.98 -7.75
CA VAL A 555 0.60 -17.21 -8.98
C VAL A 555 2.07 -16.87 -9.19
N GLY A 556 2.97 -17.28 -8.30
CA GLY A 556 4.40 -16.92 -8.37
C GLY A 556 5.11 -17.43 -9.63
N HIS A 557 4.66 -18.56 -10.19
CA HIS A 557 5.17 -19.09 -11.46
C HIS A 557 4.93 -18.15 -12.65
N LEU A 558 3.95 -17.24 -12.57
CA LEU A 558 3.71 -16.26 -13.63
C LEU A 558 4.91 -15.36 -13.87
N VAL A 559 5.75 -15.12 -12.85
CA VAL A 559 6.95 -14.30 -13.00
C VAL A 559 7.90 -14.95 -14.02
N SER A 560 8.27 -16.22 -13.80
CA SER A 560 9.17 -16.94 -14.71
C SER A 560 8.53 -17.21 -16.07
N ASP A 561 7.24 -17.55 -16.09
CA ASP A 561 6.53 -17.85 -17.33
C ASP A 561 6.43 -16.62 -18.22
N LEU A 562 6.09 -15.45 -17.66
CA LEU A 562 6.00 -14.21 -18.41
C LEU A 562 7.39 -13.71 -18.83
N GLU A 563 8.43 -13.83 -18.00
CA GLU A 563 9.80 -13.50 -18.44
C GLU A 563 10.30 -14.38 -19.59
N GLN A 564 9.87 -15.64 -19.64
CA GLN A 564 10.22 -16.52 -20.74
C GLN A 564 9.53 -16.13 -22.05
N VAL A 565 8.25 -15.77 -21.98
CA VAL A 565 7.37 -15.50 -23.13
C VAL A 565 7.47 -14.05 -23.62
N ASP A 566 7.52 -13.09 -22.70
CA ASP A 566 7.58 -11.67 -23.01
C ASP A 566 9.05 -11.23 -23.06
N ARG A 567 9.62 -11.16 -24.26
CA ARG A 567 10.99 -10.67 -24.48
C ARG A 567 10.97 -9.34 -25.24
N LEU A 568 11.90 -8.46 -24.90
CA LEU A 568 12.19 -7.30 -25.74
C LEU A 568 12.77 -7.79 -27.08
N GLU A 569 12.26 -7.26 -28.19
CA GLU A 569 12.76 -7.59 -29.53
C GLU A 569 14.17 -7.02 -29.76
N GLU A 570 14.45 -5.84 -29.20
CA GLU A 570 15.73 -5.15 -29.29
C GLU A 570 16.15 -4.62 -27.91
N THR A 571 17.42 -4.83 -27.56
CA THR A 571 18.06 -4.28 -26.37
C THR A 571 19.11 -3.27 -26.80
N ILE A 572 19.16 -2.12 -26.13
CA ILE A 572 20.10 -1.05 -26.44
C ILE A 572 21.07 -0.92 -25.27
N GLU A 573 22.35 -1.15 -25.54
CA GLU A 573 23.42 -0.93 -24.56
C GLU A 573 23.93 0.51 -24.64
N VAL A 574 24.01 1.19 -23.49
CA VAL A 574 24.53 2.55 -23.40
C VAL A 574 25.95 2.52 -22.85
N VAL A 575 26.92 2.85 -23.70
CA VAL A 575 28.33 2.99 -23.30
C VAL A 575 28.65 4.48 -23.17
N THR A 576 29.11 4.89 -21.98
CA THR A 576 29.47 6.28 -21.67
C THR A 576 30.62 6.34 -20.67
N ASP A 577 31.53 7.30 -20.84
CA ASP A 577 32.63 7.64 -19.92
C ASP A 577 32.29 8.82 -18.98
N GLU A 578 31.09 9.39 -19.13
CA GLU A 578 30.58 10.46 -18.28
C GLU A 578 30.54 10.05 -16.79
N PRO A 579 31.08 10.88 -15.87
CA PRO A 579 31.04 10.61 -14.44
C PRO A 579 29.60 10.49 -13.92
N LEU A 580 29.36 9.56 -12.99
CA LEU A 580 28.03 9.30 -12.42
C LEU A 580 27.35 10.56 -11.83
N ARG A 581 28.12 11.43 -11.16
CA ARG A 581 27.61 12.70 -10.62
C ARG A 581 27.00 13.57 -11.72
N ARG A 582 27.69 13.67 -12.87
CA ARG A 582 27.25 14.45 -14.03
C ARG A 582 26.04 13.83 -14.72
N LEU A 583 25.97 12.50 -14.80
CA LEU A 583 24.77 11.79 -15.27
C LEU A 583 23.56 12.11 -14.38
N ARG A 584 23.71 12.04 -13.06
CA ARG A 584 22.60 12.33 -12.13
C ARG A 584 22.14 13.78 -12.17
N GLU A 585 23.06 14.73 -12.26
CA GLU A 585 22.74 16.16 -12.42
C GLU A 585 21.98 16.41 -13.72
N ALA A 586 22.47 15.86 -14.84
CA ALA A 586 21.78 15.92 -16.14
C ALA A 586 20.38 15.27 -16.06
N GLY A 587 20.25 14.13 -15.40
CA GLY A 587 18.98 13.45 -15.16
C GLY A 587 17.99 14.29 -14.35
N ARG A 588 18.45 14.93 -13.27
CA ARG A 588 17.65 15.85 -12.45
C ARG A 588 17.11 17.02 -13.27
N MET A 589 17.97 17.65 -14.08
CA MET A 589 17.58 18.72 -14.99
C MET A 589 16.54 18.24 -16.00
N LEU A 590 16.77 17.08 -16.64
CA LEU A 590 15.88 16.51 -17.65
C LEU A 590 14.50 16.15 -17.08
N VAL A 591 14.43 15.65 -15.86
CA VAL A 591 13.17 15.34 -15.17
C VAL A 591 12.40 16.61 -14.78
N GLY A 592 13.11 17.68 -14.41
CA GLY A 592 12.57 18.96 -13.96
C GLY A 592 11.97 19.83 -15.06
N ASP A 593 11.52 21.03 -14.67
CA ASP A 593 10.83 22.00 -15.55
C ASP A 593 11.72 22.65 -16.63
N GLN A 594 13.05 22.59 -16.47
CA GLN A 594 14.03 23.07 -17.44
C GLN A 594 14.37 22.01 -18.53
N GLY A 595 13.88 20.79 -18.36
CA GLY A 595 14.14 19.66 -19.24
C GLY A 595 12.88 19.16 -19.95
N GLN A 596 12.70 17.85 -19.95
CA GLN A 596 11.55 17.15 -20.50
C GLN A 596 10.28 17.30 -19.64
N SER A 597 10.36 17.96 -18.47
CA SER A 597 9.22 18.30 -17.62
C SER A 597 8.41 17.08 -17.15
N CYS A 598 9.05 15.96 -16.84
CA CYS A 598 8.38 14.74 -16.35
C CYS A 598 7.53 15.01 -15.10
N ILE A 599 7.97 15.96 -14.25
CA ILE A 599 7.27 16.40 -13.04
C ILE A 599 5.92 17.10 -13.28
N LYS A 600 5.57 17.44 -14.53
CA LYS A 600 4.23 17.95 -14.86
C LYS A 600 3.16 16.87 -14.84
N CYS A 601 3.56 15.61 -15.03
CA CYS A 601 2.63 14.49 -15.14
C CYS A 601 2.88 13.39 -14.11
N HIS A 602 4.06 13.32 -13.50
CA HIS A 602 4.38 12.31 -12.52
C HIS A 602 4.69 12.91 -11.16
N VAL A 603 4.14 12.29 -10.12
CA VAL A 603 4.50 12.57 -8.72
C VAL A 603 5.98 12.22 -8.48
N PHE A 604 6.62 12.88 -7.51
CA PHE A 604 7.99 12.57 -7.11
C PHE A 604 8.05 12.28 -5.61
N GLY A 605 8.01 10.99 -5.24
CA GLY A 605 7.89 10.59 -3.84
C GLY A 605 6.58 11.11 -3.25
N ASN A 606 6.67 11.97 -2.23
CA ASN A 606 5.51 12.62 -1.62
C ASN A 606 5.19 14.00 -2.22
N GLN A 607 5.93 14.44 -3.24
CA GLN A 607 5.69 15.73 -3.89
C GLN A 607 4.69 15.57 -5.03
N PRO A 608 3.53 16.25 -4.99
CA PRO A 608 2.55 16.18 -6.07
C PRO A 608 3.15 16.74 -7.36
N ALA A 609 2.71 16.18 -8.50
CA ALA A 609 3.06 16.72 -9.80
C ALA A 609 2.43 18.11 -9.98
N THR A 610 2.99 18.95 -10.86
CA THR A 610 2.41 20.27 -11.13
C THR A 610 1.17 20.22 -12.04
N GLY A 611 0.79 19.03 -12.52
CA GLY A 611 -0.35 18.80 -13.41
C GLY A 611 -1.03 17.47 -13.09
N ILE A 612 -0.95 16.51 -14.02
CA ILE A 612 -1.53 15.17 -13.84
C ILE A 612 -0.77 14.44 -12.73
N GLN A 613 -1.48 13.71 -11.87
CA GLN A 613 -0.91 12.97 -10.74
C GLN A 613 -0.63 11.51 -11.12
N ALA A 614 0.18 11.26 -12.16
CA ALA A 614 0.55 9.90 -12.54
C ALA A 614 1.56 9.29 -11.55
N ILE A 615 1.79 7.98 -11.70
CA ILE A 615 2.62 7.14 -10.82
C ILE A 615 3.98 7.77 -10.51
N SER A 616 4.44 7.61 -9.27
CA SER A 616 5.65 8.27 -8.77
C SER A 616 6.93 7.86 -9.52
N LEU A 617 7.73 8.85 -9.94
CA LEU A 617 9.03 8.63 -10.60
C LEU A 617 10.04 7.92 -9.69
N THR A 618 9.99 8.14 -8.38
CA THR A 618 10.95 7.53 -7.43
C THR A 618 10.77 6.03 -7.27
N THR A 619 9.71 5.46 -7.83
CA THR A 619 9.46 4.00 -7.85
C THR A 619 9.95 3.32 -9.12
N MET A 620 10.30 4.08 -10.17
CA MET A 620 10.54 3.52 -11.52
C MET A 620 11.67 2.49 -11.55
N HIS A 621 12.80 2.79 -10.92
CA HIS A 621 13.96 1.88 -10.89
C HIS A 621 13.69 0.57 -10.15
N ARG A 622 12.75 0.57 -9.18
CA ARG A 622 12.32 -0.65 -8.48
C ARG A 622 11.38 -1.50 -9.32
N ARG A 623 10.66 -0.87 -10.26
CA ARG A 623 9.55 -1.46 -10.99
C ARG A 623 9.97 -2.01 -12.34
N LEU A 624 10.73 -1.22 -13.07
CA LEU A 624 11.04 -1.43 -14.47
C LEU A 624 12.42 -2.05 -14.64
N LYS A 625 12.60 -2.81 -15.72
CA LYS A 625 13.94 -3.15 -16.22
C LYS A 625 14.52 -1.93 -16.94
N ASP A 626 15.84 -1.74 -16.82
CA ASP A 626 16.59 -0.60 -17.35
C ASP A 626 16.58 -0.58 -18.89
N ASP A 627 16.80 -1.74 -19.50
CA ASP A 627 16.70 -1.94 -20.95
C ASP A 627 15.30 -1.58 -21.49
N TRP A 628 14.25 -2.05 -20.82
CA TRP A 628 12.87 -1.72 -21.17
C TRP A 628 12.59 -0.22 -21.01
N PHE A 629 13.04 0.39 -19.93
CA PHE A 629 12.88 1.82 -19.70
C PHE A 629 13.52 2.62 -20.83
N LEU A 630 14.72 2.25 -21.26
CA LEU A 630 15.42 2.94 -22.34
C LEU A 630 14.64 2.88 -23.67
N VAL A 631 14.18 1.69 -24.07
CA VAL A 631 13.37 1.51 -25.28
C VAL A 631 12.05 2.28 -25.17
N TYR A 632 11.41 2.25 -24.00
CA TYR A 632 10.14 2.96 -23.77
C TYR A 632 10.27 4.47 -23.83
N MET A 633 11.37 5.07 -23.37
CA MET A 633 11.57 6.51 -23.45
C MET A 633 11.85 7.01 -24.89
N LEU A 634 12.35 6.14 -25.77
CA LEU A 634 12.59 6.47 -27.20
C LEU A 634 11.28 6.48 -28.00
N ASP A 635 10.38 5.52 -27.75
CA ASP A 635 9.07 5.46 -28.39
C ASP A 635 8.01 4.82 -27.48
N PRO A 636 7.36 5.62 -26.61
CA PRO A 636 6.30 5.13 -25.74
C PRO A 636 5.10 4.55 -26.51
N ASN A 637 4.78 5.11 -27.70
CA ASN A 637 3.62 4.70 -28.48
C ASN A 637 3.83 3.36 -29.18
N ALA A 638 5.07 3.01 -29.55
CA ALA A 638 5.39 1.69 -30.08
C ALA A 638 5.09 0.56 -29.08
N LEU A 639 5.42 0.77 -27.80
CA LEU A 639 5.19 -0.23 -26.75
C LEU A 639 3.80 -0.13 -26.12
N ARG A 640 3.19 1.06 -26.11
CA ARG A 640 1.86 1.28 -25.55
C ARG A 640 1.06 2.26 -26.43
N PRO A 641 0.37 1.74 -27.46
CA PRO A 641 -0.45 2.56 -28.33
C PRO A 641 -1.48 3.39 -27.55
N GLY A 642 -1.55 4.69 -27.86
CA GLY A 642 -2.51 5.61 -27.23
C GLY A 642 -2.11 6.10 -25.83
N THR A 643 -0.88 5.83 -25.38
CA THR A 643 -0.39 6.42 -24.12
C THR A 643 -0.25 7.94 -24.23
N ARG A 644 -0.56 8.64 -23.13
CA ARG A 644 -0.34 10.09 -22.99
C ARG A 644 1.12 10.48 -22.81
N MET A 645 2.00 9.52 -22.57
CA MET A 645 3.41 9.80 -22.38
C MET A 645 4.01 10.40 -23.66
N PRO A 646 4.62 11.59 -23.59
CA PRO A 646 5.19 12.23 -24.77
C PRO A 646 6.41 11.45 -25.25
N GLN A 647 6.61 11.47 -26.57
CA GLN A 647 7.84 10.99 -27.17
C GLN A 647 8.93 12.07 -27.02
N SER A 648 9.65 12.03 -25.90
CA SER A 648 10.65 13.04 -25.53
C SER A 648 11.95 12.97 -26.34
N TRP A 649 12.26 11.83 -26.95
CA TRP A 649 13.43 11.63 -27.83
C TRP A 649 13.04 10.97 -29.16
N PRO A 650 12.29 11.67 -30.04
CA PRO A 650 11.80 11.09 -31.28
C PRO A 650 12.96 10.67 -32.20
N GLY A 651 13.04 9.36 -32.51
CA GLY A 651 14.15 8.79 -33.30
C GLY A 651 15.53 8.97 -32.65
N GLY A 652 15.61 9.14 -31.33
CA GLY A 652 16.84 9.38 -30.58
C GLY A 652 17.35 10.83 -30.60
N ALA A 653 16.65 11.74 -31.28
CA ALA A 653 16.98 13.17 -31.29
C ALA A 653 16.61 13.84 -29.96
N THR A 654 17.34 14.89 -29.58
CA THR A 654 17.12 15.64 -28.34
C THR A 654 16.98 17.14 -28.58
N PHE A 655 16.17 17.82 -27.77
CA PHE A 655 16.08 19.29 -27.72
C PHE A 655 17.23 19.93 -26.92
N PHE A 656 18.10 19.11 -26.31
CA PHE A 656 19.22 19.55 -25.46
C PHE A 656 20.57 19.07 -26.03
N PRO A 657 20.97 19.50 -27.25
CA PRO A 657 22.20 19.01 -27.91
C PRO A 657 23.50 19.34 -27.15
N GLN A 658 23.47 20.32 -26.27
CA GLN A 658 24.59 20.72 -25.41
C GLN A 658 24.80 19.81 -24.19
N LEU A 659 23.84 18.93 -23.88
CA LEU A 659 23.87 18.05 -22.72
C LEU A 659 24.29 16.64 -23.15
N LEU A 660 25.35 16.09 -22.54
CA LEU A 660 25.84 14.73 -22.77
C LEU A 660 26.05 14.42 -24.28
N ASP A 661 26.80 15.29 -24.96
CA ASP A 661 27.08 15.26 -26.41
C ASP A 661 25.85 15.25 -27.33
N GLY A 662 24.66 15.57 -26.80
CA GLY A 662 23.41 15.49 -27.55
C GLY A 662 22.96 14.06 -27.87
N LYS A 663 23.53 13.05 -27.19
CA LYS A 663 23.16 11.64 -27.38
C LYS A 663 21.91 11.32 -26.57
N GLY A 664 20.78 11.13 -27.25
CA GLY A 664 19.49 10.84 -26.61
C GLY A 664 19.52 9.61 -25.68
N THR A 665 20.18 8.53 -26.09
CA THR A 665 20.33 7.31 -25.26
C THR A 665 21.12 7.57 -23.97
N THR A 666 22.20 8.35 -24.05
CA THR A 666 22.97 8.78 -22.86
C THR A 666 22.15 9.69 -21.94
N GLN A 667 21.29 10.55 -22.50
CA GLN A 667 20.38 11.39 -21.71
C GLN A 667 19.27 10.59 -21.01
N ILE A 668 18.71 9.57 -21.67
CA ILE A 668 17.73 8.67 -21.06
C ILE A 668 18.40 7.87 -19.93
N HIS A 669 19.64 7.40 -20.16
CA HIS A 669 20.44 6.73 -19.12
C HIS A 669 20.72 7.66 -17.92
N ALA A 670 21.02 8.93 -18.17
CA ALA A 670 21.15 9.94 -17.11
C ALA A 670 19.87 10.11 -16.27
N VAL A 671 18.69 10.11 -16.92
CA VAL A 671 17.40 10.10 -16.20
C VAL A 671 17.25 8.84 -15.35
N TRP A 672 17.62 7.68 -15.88
CA TRP A 672 17.58 6.42 -15.13
C TRP A 672 18.48 6.47 -13.89
N GLU A 673 19.74 6.88 -14.04
CA GLU A 673 20.72 6.96 -12.94
C GLU A 673 20.29 7.94 -11.82
N TYR A 674 19.62 9.02 -12.19
CA TYR A 674 19.02 9.94 -11.23
C TYR A 674 17.82 9.31 -10.50
N LEU A 675 16.88 8.68 -11.23
CA LEU A 675 15.70 8.03 -10.63
C LEU A 675 16.06 6.77 -9.81
N ALA A 676 17.22 6.17 -10.07
CA ALA A 676 17.77 5.05 -9.31
C ALA A 676 18.14 5.42 -7.86
N GLU A 677 18.31 6.71 -7.55
CA GLU A 677 18.45 7.19 -6.16
C GLU A 677 17.14 7.10 -5.36
N GLY A 678 16.01 6.86 -6.04
CA GLY A 678 14.73 6.57 -5.41
C GLY A 678 14.25 7.68 -4.48
N GLU A 679 13.93 7.32 -3.23
CA GLU A 679 13.49 8.28 -2.21
C GLU A 679 14.64 9.19 -1.70
N ASN A 680 15.90 8.84 -1.99
CA ASN A 680 17.06 9.68 -1.64
C ASN A 680 17.39 10.73 -2.70
N ALA A 681 16.80 10.61 -3.90
CA ALA A 681 17.02 11.51 -5.02
C ALA A 681 16.68 12.96 -4.63
N SER A 682 17.57 13.90 -4.93
CA SER A 682 17.31 15.33 -4.75
C SER A 682 16.08 15.75 -5.56
N LEU A 683 15.22 16.64 -5.04
CA LEU A 683 14.01 17.06 -5.76
C LEU A 683 14.32 17.67 -7.14
N PRO A 684 13.60 17.31 -8.22
CA PRO A 684 13.81 17.93 -9.53
C PRO A 684 13.56 19.44 -9.52
N ASN A 685 14.20 20.17 -10.42
CA ASN A 685 13.99 21.60 -10.59
C ASN A 685 12.51 21.88 -10.95
N GLY A 686 11.93 22.90 -10.33
CA GLY A 686 10.52 23.27 -10.54
C GLY A 686 9.51 22.50 -9.70
N LEU A 687 9.94 21.57 -8.83
CA LEU A 687 9.05 20.79 -7.97
C LEU A 687 9.26 21.11 -6.47
N GLY A 688 8.15 21.18 -5.73
CA GLY A 688 8.13 21.52 -4.31
C GLY A 688 8.07 23.04 -4.05
N SER A 689 7.20 23.48 -3.15
CA SER A 689 7.18 24.87 -2.69
C SER A 689 8.33 25.09 -1.70
N VAL A 690 9.28 25.94 -2.05
CA VAL A 690 10.29 26.39 -1.09
C VAL A 690 9.74 27.61 -0.38
N ALA A 691 9.24 27.41 0.84
CA ALA A 691 8.45 28.40 1.56
C ALA A 691 9.25 29.68 1.89
N ALA A 692 10.57 29.55 2.09
CA ALA A 692 11.48 30.67 2.30
C ALA A 692 12.87 30.35 1.75
N GLU A 693 12.98 30.19 0.43
CA GLU A 693 14.28 30.06 -0.22
C GLU A 693 15.13 31.31 0.03
N LEU A 694 16.34 31.10 0.54
CA LEU A 694 17.35 32.15 0.58
C LEU A 694 18.10 32.13 -0.74
N VAL A 695 17.97 33.21 -1.51
CA VAL A 695 18.66 33.37 -2.80
C VAL A 695 19.71 34.46 -2.64
N ALA A 696 20.97 34.12 -2.93
CA ALA A 696 22.04 35.11 -3.06
C ALA A 696 22.00 35.67 -4.48
N GLU A 697 21.35 36.82 -4.67
CA GLU A 697 21.24 37.44 -6.00
C GLU A 697 22.39 38.41 -6.29
N SER A 698 22.66 39.33 -5.36
CA SER A 698 23.63 40.42 -5.56
C SER A 698 24.75 40.46 -4.51
N GLU A 699 24.53 39.86 -3.34
CA GLU A 699 25.51 39.79 -2.26
C GLU A 699 25.43 38.41 -1.58
N PRO A 700 26.51 37.95 -0.92
CA PRO A 700 26.49 36.71 -0.16
C PRO A 700 25.42 36.69 0.93
N VAL A 701 24.70 35.57 1.02
CA VAL A 701 23.66 35.34 2.04
C VAL A 701 24.15 34.32 3.04
N ILE A 702 23.90 34.57 4.34
CA ILE A 702 24.29 33.67 5.41
C ILE A 702 23.08 33.01 6.05
N TYR A 703 23.21 31.71 6.28
CA TYR A 703 22.24 30.91 7.00
C TYR A 703 22.94 30.14 8.12
N ARG A 704 22.55 30.41 9.38
CA ARG A 704 23.15 29.79 10.55
C ARG A 704 22.14 28.92 11.28
N ASN A 705 22.15 27.63 11.01
CA ASN A 705 21.24 26.65 11.61
C ASN A 705 21.79 25.22 11.51
N PHE A 706 20.97 24.23 11.88
CA PHE A 706 21.28 22.80 11.69
C PHE A 706 21.30 22.46 10.20
N ILE A 707 22.48 22.22 9.63
CA ILE A 707 22.66 21.87 8.22
C ILE A 707 23.11 20.43 8.10
N GLU A 708 22.38 19.65 7.30
CA GLU A 708 22.67 18.24 7.08
C GLU A 708 24.05 18.07 6.46
N GLY A 709 24.94 17.30 7.10
CA GLY A 709 26.33 17.10 6.67
C GLY A 709 27.36 18.09 7.22
N ALA A 710 26.95 19.18 7.89
CA ALA A 710 27.87 20.19 8.44
C ALA A 710 27.84 20.34 9.98
N GLY A 711 26.91 19.66 10.67
CA GLY A 711 26.81 19.68 12.13
C GLY A 711 25.94 20.81 12.71
N PRO A 712 25.77 20.86 14.05
CA PRO A 712 24.78 21.72 14.70
C PRO A 712 25.21 23.18 14.85
N ARG A 713 26.49 23.51 14.60
CA ARG A 713 27.05 24.87 14.65
C ARG A 713 27.44 25.38 13.25
N ALA A 714 26.84 24.82 12.21
CA ALA A 714 27.13 25.16 10.84
C ALA A 714 26.71 26.59 10.48
N ILE A 715 27.53 27.22 9.64
CA ILE A 715 27.30 28.53 9.04
C ILE A 715 27.38 28.33 7.54
N ALA A 716 26.22 28.32 6.87
CA ALA A 716 26.14 28.28 5.43
C ALA A 716 26.29 29.67 4.83
N VAL A 717 26.98 29.74 3.68
CA VAL A 717 27.19 30.95 2.89
C VAL A 717 26.83 30.64 1.45
N GLY A 718 25.90 31.40 0.88
CA GLY A 718 25.52 31.30 -0.52
C GLY A 718 26.03 32.51 -1.27
N TYR A 719 26.70 32.29 -2.41
CA TYR A 719 27.28 33.35 -3.24
C TYR A 719 26.43 33.58 -4.50
N PRO A 720 26.39 34.83 -5.04
CA PRO A 720 25.72 35.15 -6.30
C PRO A 720 26.11 34.28 -7.50
N GLU A 721 27.35 33.82 -7.53
CA GLU A 721 27.95 32.97 -8.54
C GLU A 721 27.45 31.51 -8.48
N ARG A 722 26.47 31.22 -7.61
CA ARG A 722 25.83 29.90 -7.43
C ARG A 722 26.80 28.81 -6.96
N VAL A 723 27.82 29.20 -6.21
CA VAL A 723 28.57 28.28 -5.35
C VAL A 723 28.23 28.60 -3.91
N ASN A 724 28.16 27.57 -3.09
CA ASN A 724 27.72 27.65 -1.70
C ASN A 724 28.64 26.80 -0.83
N LEU A 725 28.72 27.14 0.45
CA LEU A 725 29.48 26.36 1.42
C LEU A 725 28.77 26.28 2.77
N ALA A 726 29.16 25.30 3.57
CA ALA A 726 28.85 25.24 5.00
C ALA A 726 30.15 25.09 5.81
N PHE A 727 30.42 26.08 6.66
CA PHE A 727 31.52 26.06 7.61
C PHE A 727 31.02 25.52 8.96
N ASP A 728 31.64 24.47 9.46
CA ASP A 728 31.37 23.90 10.78
C ASP A 728 32.20 24.66 11.83
N ALA A 729 31.55 25.56 12.56
CA ALA A 729 32.20 26.35 13.60
C ALA A 729 32.54 25.55 14.86
N GLU A 730 32.01 24.32 15.02
CA GLU A 730 32.38 23.43 16.12
C GLU A 730 33.67 22.68 15.82
N GLN A 731 33.88 22.24 14.58
CA GLN A 731 35.10 21.52 14.17
C GLN A 731 36.15 22.39 13.46
N LEU A 732 35.86 23.69 13.28
CA LEU A 732 36.70 24.67 12.57
C LEU A 732 37.10 24.17 11.17
N ARG A 733 36.12 23.74 10.37
CA ARG A 733 36.33 23.17 9.04
C ARG A 733 35.35 23.72 8.00
N LEU A 734 35.77 23.70 6.74
CA LEU A 734 34.85 23.62 5.61
C LEU A 734 34.23 22.22 5.64
N ALA A 735 32.92 22.11 5.86
CA ALA A 735 32.24 20.81 5.98
C ALA A 735 31.54 20.41 4.69
N LEU A 736 30.94 21.37 3.99
CA LEU A 736 30.27 21.14 2.71
C LEU A 736 30.59 22.26 1.72
N ALA A 737 30.59 21.92 0.43
CA ALA A 737 30.44 22.87 -0.65
C ALA A 737 29.42 22.33 -1.67
N TRP A 738 28.63 23.19 -2.30
CA TRP A 738 27.64 22.76 -3.31
C TRP A 738 27.33 23.87 -4.30
N GLN A 739 26.78 23.51 -5.45
CA GLN A 739 26.49 24.43 -6.56
C GLN A 739 24.98 24.68 -6.70
N GLY A 740 24.58 25.76 -7.36
CA GLY A 740 23.18 26.07 -7.61
C GLY A 740 22.47 26.69 -6.39
N ARG A 741 21.25 26.22 -6.11
CA ARG A 741 20.35 26.79 -5.10
C ARG A 741 20.95 26.70 -3.70
N PHE A 742 20.78 27.76 -2.91
CA PHE A 742 21.45 27.85 -1.61
C PHE A 742 20.74 27.01 -0.54
N ILE A 743 19.70 27.51 0.12
CA ILE A 743 19.03 26.79 1.22
C ILE A 743 17.59 27.25 1.46
N ASP A 744 16.73 26.35 1.94
CA ASP A 744 15.39 26.69 2.42
C ASP A 744 15.43 27.04 3.91
N ALA A 745 15.14 28.28 4.26
CA ALA A 745 15.09 28.69 5.65
C ALA A 745 13.75 28.34 6.32
N GLY A 746 12.73 27.97 5.55
CA GLY A 746 11.36 27.78 5.99
C GLY A 746 11.24 26.87 7.20
N LYS A 747 11.88 25.68 7.14
CA LYS A 747 11.87 24.68 8.21
C LYS A 747 12.19 25.27 9.60
N HIS A 748 13.12 26.21 9.68
CA HIS A 748 13.56 26.79 10.95
C HIS A 748 13.00 28.19 11.24
N TRP A 749 12.28 28.80 10.29
CA TRP A 749 11.69 30.13 10.45
C TRP A 749 10.18 30.08 10.71
N THR A 750 9.49 29.01 10.30
CA THR A 750 8.08 28.75 10.66
C THR A 750 7.98 27.90 11.94
N GLY A 751 8.30 28.51 13.09
CA GLY A 751 8.25 27.87 14.41
C GLY A 751 9.61 27.39 14.93
N ARG A 752 9.64 26.57 16.01
CA ARG A 752 10.89 25.95 16.53
C ARG A 752 11.20 24.65 15.77
N GLY A 753 11.31 24.73 14.44
CA GLY A 753 11.54 23.54 13.61
C GLY A 753 12.73 22.73 14.11
N GLN A 754 12.52 21.42 14.30
CA GLN A 754 13.57 20.48 14.70
C GLN A 754 14.16 19.77 13.47
N GLY A 755 15.41 19.32 13.61
CA GLY A 755 16.11 18.52 12.60
C GLY A 755 17.00 19.34 11.67
N PHE A 756 17.71 18.67 10.77
CA PHE A 756 18.66 19.31 9.86
C PHE A 756 17.98 19.76 8.57
N GLN A 757 18.45 20.86 8.00
CA GLN A 757 18.07 21.36 6.68
C GLN A 757 19.08 20.87 5.64
N ARG A 758 18.59 20.22 4.58
CA ARG A 758 19.39 19.78 3.44
C ARG A 758 19.70 20.96 2.50
N PRO A 759 20.90 21.04 1.92
CA PRO A 759 21.18 21.95 0.80
C PRO A 759 20.17 21.79 -0.34
N LEU A 760 19.76 22.90 -0.97
CA LEU A 760 18.80 22.85 -2.09
C LEU A 760 19.45 22.58 -3.45
N GLY A 761 20.73 22.93 -3.56
CA GLY A 761 21.49 22.90 -4.81
C GLY A 761 22.01 21.53 -5.19
N ASP A 762 22.82 21.53 -6.25
CA ASP A 762 23.42 20.39 -6.92
C ASP A 762 24.86 20.16 -6.43
N ASN A 763 25.44 19.02 -6.82
CA ASN A 763 26.85 18.70 -6.60
C ASN A 763 27.30 18.94 -5.15
N VAL A 764 26.51 18.46 -4.19
CA VAL A 764 26.83 18.59 -2.76
C VAL A 764 28.05 17.74 -2.45
N LEU A 765 29.18 18.42 -2.23
CA LEU A 765 30.46 17.84 -1.91
C LEU A 765 30.68 17.85 -0.40
N PRO A 766 30.67 16.68 0.26
CA PRO A 766 31.12 16.57 1.64
C PRO A 766 32.64 16.66 1.73
N MET A 767 33.13 17.43 2.70
CA MET A 767 34.55 17.54 3.03
C MET A 767 34.94 16.61 4.19
N ALA A 768 36.24 16.50 4.47
CA ALA A 768 36.78 15.58 5.46
C ALA A 768 36.17 15.77 6.88
N ASP A 769 35.71 14.67 7.49
CA ASP A 769 35.08 14.64 8.82
C ASP A 769 36.06 14.67 9.99
N GLY A 770 35.67 15.33 11.08
CA GLY A 770 36.51 15.57 12.27
C GLY A 770 37.09 16.98 12.29
N PRO A 771 38.12 17.25 13.10
CA PRO A 771 38.70 18.60 13.21
C PRO A 771 39.33 19.01 11.88
N GLY A 772 39.06 20.23 11.42
CA GLY A 772 39.64 20.80 10.20
C GLY A 772 41.08 21.30 10.37
N VAL A 773 41.45 21.60 11.61
CA VAL A 773 42.76 22.10 12.01
C VAL A 773 43.13 21.54 13.38
N VAL A 774 44.40 21.22 13.59
CA VAL A 774 44.94 20.72 14.86
C VAL A 774 46.29 21.35 15.16
N ALA A 775 46.63 21.49 16.44
CA ALA A 775 47.97 21.85 16.88
C ALA A 775 48.67 20.62 17.46
N VAL A 776 49.77 20.19 16.83
CA VAL A 776 50.45 18.93 17.15
C VAL A 776 51.97 19.06 17.10
N GLU A 777 52.67 18.28 17.93
CA GLU A 777 54.13 18.17 17.88
C GLU A 777 54.59 17.39 16.65
N ASN A 778 53.91 16.29 16.34
CA ASN A 778 54.18 15.45 15.18
C ASN A 778 52.93 15.34 14.30
N TRP A 779 52.97 16.01 13.15
CA TRP A 779 51.87 15.98 12.20
C TRP A 779 51.84 14.71 11.35
N GLU A 780 52.87 13.87 11.37
CA GLU A 780 52.88 12.57 10.69
C GLU A 780 52.04 11.51 11.42
N GLY A 781 51.61 11.77 12.66
CA GLY A 781 50.74 10.89 13.44
C GLY A 781 49.30 10.78 12.89
N ALA A 782 48.53 9.86 13.49
CA ALA A 782 47.12 9.67 13.15
C ALA A 782 46.30 10.95 13.36
N TRP A 783 45.35 11.23 12.44
CA TRP A 783 44.49 12.40 12.58
C TRP A 783 43.57 12.27 13.80
N PRO A 784 43.46 13.28 14.67
CA PRO A 784 42.64 13.19 15.88
C PRO A 784 41.16 12.96 15.57
N ASN A 785 40.54 12.05 16.32
CA ASN A 785 39.09 11.84 16.34
C ASN A 785 38.50 12.43 17.62
N ALA A 786 38.60 13.75 17.77
CA ALA A 786 38.15 14.51 18.93
C ALA A 786 37.56 15.85 18.50
N ASN A 787 36.77 16.47 19.37
CA ASN A 787 36.26 17.82 19.09
C ASN A 787 37.43 18.82 19.11
N VAL A 788 37.53 19.70 18.11
CA VAL A 788 38.64 20.67 18.04
C VAL A 788 38.76 21.54 19.30
N ARG A 789 37.67 21.75 20.04
CA ARG A 789 37.67 22.47 21.32
C ARG A 789 38.48 21.77 22.41
N GLU A 790 38.44 20.44 22.44
CA GLU A 790 39.25 19.62 23.33
C GLU A 790 40.74 19.69 22.95
N LEU A 791 41.01 19.95 21.67
CA LEU A 791 42.34 20.17 21.11
C LEU A 791 42.81 21.64 21.23
N GLY A 792 42.10 22.47 22.00
CA GLY A 792 42.47 23.87 22.23
C GLY A 792 42.00 24.85 21.13
N GLY A 793 41.20 24.40 20.17
CA GLY A 793 40.56 25.23 19.15
C GLY A 793 39.41 26.06 19.71
N ARG A 794 39.28 27.32 19.28
CA ARG A 794 38.18 28.21 19.68
C ARG A 794 37.72 29.06 18.50
N PHE A 795 36.46 28.90 18.11
CA PHE A 795 35.82 29.81 17.17
C PHE A 795 35.65 31.21 17.78
N LYS A 796 36.05 32.25 17.06
CA LYS A 796 36.01 33.66 17.51
C LYS A 796 34.96 34.50 16.78
N GLY A 797 34.35 33.97 15.72
CA GLY A 797 33.32 34.66 14.93
C GLY A 797 33.73 34.74 13.46
N TYR A 798 33.17 35.71 12.73
CA TYR A 798 33.56 36.02 11.36
C TYR A 798 33.41 37.52 11.12
N ARG A 799 34.14 38.05 10.14
CA ARG A 799 34.03 39.43 9.68
C ARG A 799 33.70 39.46 8.19
N PHE A 800 33.08 40.54 7.74
CA PHE A 800 32.76 40.75 6.34
C PHE A 800 33.80 41.63 5.66
N ASP A 801 34.08 41.35 4.39
CA ASP A 801 34.71 42.31 3.49
C ASP A 801 33.68 43.26 2.85
N GLU A 802 34.13 44.11 1.92
CA GLU A 802 33.28 45.09 1.23
C GLU A 802 32.20 44.43 0.36
N GLN A 803 32.42 43.20 -0.10
CA GLN A 803 31.47 42.40 -0.86
C GLN A 803 30.62 41.50 0.04
N ARG A 804 30.68 41.71 1.37
CA ARG A 804 30.01 40.91 2.40
C ARG A 804 30.38 39.42 2.42
N ARG A 805 31.54 39.06 1.89
CA ARG A 805 32.06 37.69 1.98
C ARG A 805 32.61 37.47 3.40
N PRO A 806 32.23 36.39 4.08
CA PRO A 806 32.69 36.14 5.44
C PRO A 806 34.12 35.58 5.44
N THR A 807 34.95 36.13 6.33
CA THR A 807 36.20 35.52 6.77
C THR A 807 35.99 34.99 8.18
N PHE A 808 36.09 33.67 8.35
CA PHE A 808 35.93 32.99 9.63
C PHE A 808 37.19 33.16 10.47
N LEU A 809 37.01 33.50 11.75
CA LEU A 809 38.07 33.80 12.69
C LEU A 809 38.05 32.76 13.81
N TYR A 810 39.19 32.14 14.05
CA TYR A 810 39.35 31.16 15.12
C TYR A 810 40.78 31.14 15.65
N GLU A 811 40.96 30.52 16.80
CA GLU A 811 42.25 30.38 17.47
C GLU A 811 42.54 28.90 17.69
N VAL A 812 43.79 28.46 17.46
CA VAL A 812 44.23 27.08 17.72
C VAL A 812 45.57 27.14 18.43
N ALA A 813 45.62 26.64 19.68
CA ALA A 813 46.83 26.65 20.51
C ALA A 813 47.57 28.01 20.56
N GLY A 814 46.81 29.10 20.65
CA GLY A 814 47.31 30.48 20.70
C GLY A 814 47.51 31.16 19.35
N ALA A 815 47.62 30.41 18.24
CA ALA A 815 47.72 31.00 16.91
C ALA A 815 46.36 31.52 16.43
N SER A 816 46.33 32.73 15.87
CA SER A 816 45.12 33.32 15.30
C SER A 816 45.00 32.93 13.82
N VAL A 817 43.82 32.51 13.41
CA VAL A 817 43.53 32.07 12.04
C VAL A 817 42.38 32.88 11.44
N ALA A 818 42.59 33.35 10.21
CA ALA A 818 41.57 33.93 9.35
C ALA A 818 41.37 33.05 8.11
N ASP A 819 40.16 32.54 7.91
CA ASP A 819 39.80 31.56 6.87
C ASP A 819 38.68 32.13 5.99
N GLY A 820 39.07 32.62 4.82
CA GLY A 820 38.20 33.29 3.86
C GLY A 820 37.87 32.41 2.66
N PHE A 821 36.72 32.66 2.06
CA PHE A 821 36.24 31.94 0.89
C PHE A 821 35.73 32.89 -0.18
N GLU A 822 36.19 32.69 -1.41
CA GLU A 822 35.81 33.47 -2.59
C GLU A 822 35.23 32.54 -3.66
N PRO A 823 34.12 32.93 -4.32
CA PRO A 823 33.56 32.16 -5.41
C PRO A 823 34.46 32.27 -6.65
N ILE A 824 34.55 31.19 -7.42
CA ILE A 824 35.16 31.18 -8.75
C ILE A 824 34.02 31.27 -9.76
N ASP A 825 33.98 32.38 -10.51
CA ASP A 825 32.94 32.66 -11.50
C ASP A 825 33.14 31.77 -12.75
N ASP A 826 32.49 30.61 -12.74
CA ASP A 826 32.29 29.75 -13.90
C ASP A 826 30.78 29.54 -14.12
N PRO A 827 30.25 29.87 -15.31
CA PRO A 827 28.80 29.85 -15.56
C PRO A 827 28.19 28.45 -15.60
N ARG A 828 28.99 27.38 -15.58
CA ARG A 828 28.52 25.99 -15.60
C ARG A 828 28.90 25.21 -14.35
N PHE A 829 30.14 25.33 -13.88
CA PHE A 829 30.66 24.59 -12.72
C PHE A 829 31.44 25.54 -11.79
N PRO A 830 30.75 26.40 -11.04
CA PRO A 830 31.42 27.37 -10.19
C PRO A 830 32.19 26.67 -9.07
N GLY A 831 33.43 27.11 -8.87
CA GLY A 831 34.35 26.57 -7.87
C GLY A 831 34.47 27.46 -6.64
N LEU A 832 35.32 27.06 -5.70
CA LEU A 832 35.56 27.81 -4.47
C LEU A 832 37.06 28.02 -4.23
N ARG A 833 37.48 29.26 -4.01
CA ARG A 833 38.83 29.59 -3.55
C ARG A 833 38.82 29.79 -2.04
N ARG A 834 39.70 29.10 -1.32
CA ARG A 834 39.91 29.24 0.13
C ARG A 834 41.24 29.92 0.41
N ILE A 835 41.23 30.87 1.33
CA ILE A 835 42.38 31.66 1.74
C ILE A 835 42.52 31.53 3.26
N ILE A 836 43.54 30.80 3.71
CA ILE A 836 43.80 30.58 5.13
C ILE A 836 45.03 31.39 5.52
N THR A 837 44.92 32.27 6.51
CA THR A 837 46.04 33.06 7.03
C THR A 837 46.23 32.76 8.51
N VAL A 838 47.44 32.37 8.90
CA VAL A 838 47.85 32.11 10.28
C VAL A 838 48.80 33.21 10.74
N SER A 839 48.48 33.81 11.88
CA SER A 839 49.30 34.82 12.56
C SER A 839 49.72 34.31 13.94
N ALA A 840 50.94 34.65 14.36
CA ALA A 840 51.49 34.19 15.63
C ALA A 840 50.72 34.81 16.81
N GLY A 841 50.50 34.03 17.86
CA GLY A 841 49.93 34.48 19.13
C GLY A 841 50.98 34.97 20.13
N ASP A 842 50.50 35.48 21.27
CA ASP A 842 51.35 35.88 22.41
C ASP A 842 51.94 34.63 23.11
N GLY A 843 52.99 34.06 22.52
CA GLY A 843 53.74 32.91 23.04
C GLY A 843 53.84 31.75 22.04
N ASN A 844 55.03 31.18 21.88
CA ASN A 844 55.26 30.00 21.03
C ASN A 844 54.87 28.73 21.80
N SER A 845 53.80 28.06 21.37
CA SER A 845 53.32 26.81 21.97
C SER A 845 54.23 25.60 21.70
N GLY A 846 55.20 25.72 20.77
CA GLY A 846 56.05 24.61 20.34
C GLY A 846 55.33 23.60 19.41
N LEU A 847 54.07 23.86 19.06
CA LEU A 847 53.24 22.98 18.23
C LEU A 847 53.12 23.51 16.80
N SER A 848 53.07 22.60 15.83
CA SER A 848 52.73 22.94 14.44
C SER A 848 51.23 23.06 14.28
N THR A 849 50.75 24.09 13.57
CA THR A 849 49.34 24.24 13.22
C THR A 849 49.09 23.59 11.87
N VAL A 850 48.26 22.56 11.83
CA VAL A 850 48.08 21.72 10.64
C VAL A 850 46.63 21.69 10.22
N PHE A 851 46.39 22.03 8.96
CA PHE A 851 45.07 22.02 8.33
C PHE A 851 44.92 20.79 7.47
N ARG A 852 43.78 20.12 7.57
CA ARG A 852 43.40 19.06 6.64
C ARG A 852 42.44 19.62 5.61
N LEU A 853 42.92 19.74 4.37
CA LEU A 853 42.19 20.34 3.27
C LEU A 853 41.28 19.34 2.55
N ALA A 854 41.69 18.07 2.50
CA ALA A 854 40.89 16.99 1.93
C ALA A 854 41.21 15.63 2.56
N SER A 855 40.25 14.71 2.48
CA SER A 855 40.41 13.29 2.78
C SER A 855 39.52 12.46 1.86
N SER A 856 40.09 11.51 1.14
CA SER A 856 39.39 10.63 0.19
C SER A 856 40.02 9.23 0.22
N GLY A 857 39.53 8.27 -0.56
CA GLY A 857 40.16 6.95 -0.67
C GLY A 857 41.60 7.08 -1.15
N GLU A 858 41.77 7.62 -2.37
CA GLU A 858 43.06 7.95 -2.96
C GLU A 858 43.12 9.45 -3.31
N ILE A 859 44.29 10.05 -3.14
CA ILE A 859 44.60 11.41 -3.60
C ILE A 859 45.84 11.31 -4.48
N THR A 860 45.68 11.69 -5.74
CA THR A 860 46.74 11.64 -6.76
C THR A 860 47.26 13.05 -7.04
N GLU A 861 48.57 13.18 -7.17
CA GLU A 861 49.21 14.43 -7.59
C GLU A 861 49.19 14.50 -9.13
N THR A 862 48.90 15.69 -9.65
CA THR A 862 48.73 16.00 -11.08
C THR A 862 49.54 17.25 -11.41
N ASP A 863 49.72 17.53 -12.70
CA ASP A 863 50.46 18.72 -13.15
C ASP A 863 49.83 20.05 -12.67
N GLU A 864 48.53 20.06 -12.37
CA GLU A 864 47.77 21.23 -11.92
C GLU A 864 47.49 21.26 -10.40
N GLY A 865 47.89 20.24 -9.64
CA GLY A 865 47.59 20.12 -8.21
C GLY A 865 47.24 18.70 -7.81
N PHE A 866 46.12 18.49 -7.13
CA PHE A 866 45.72 17.18 -6.58
C PHE A 866 44.30 16.79 -7.00
N GLN A 867 44.07 15.51 -7.24
CA GLN A 867 42.76 14.95 -7.59
C GLN A 867 42.37 13.83 -6.62
N THR A 868 41.16 13.91 -6.07
CA THR A 868 40.61 12.87 -5.20
C THR A 868 39.84 11.82 -6.02
N ALA A 869 39.72 10.60 -5.47
CA ALA A 869 38.91 9.54 -6.05
C ALA A 869 37.43 9.92 -6.27
N ASP A 870 36.93 10.87 -5.46
CA ASP A 870 35.55 11.36 -5.50
C ASP A 870 35.35 12.53 -6.50
N GLY A 871 36.37 12.80 -7.33
CA GLY A 871 36.33 13.78 -8.42
C GLY A 871 36.66 15.23 -8.03
N LEU A 872 37.05 15.50 -6.78
CA LEU A 872 37.45 16.84 -6.35
C LEU A 872 38.88 17.14 -6.84
N ARG A 873 39.04 18.23 -7.59
CA ARG A 873 40.35 18.79 -7.95
C ARG A 873 40.70 19.96 -7.03
N ILE A 874 41.94 19.95 -6.52
CA ILE A 874 42.47 20.89 -5.55
C ILE A 874 43.72 21.54 -6.13
N VAL A 875 43.67 22.84 -6.39
CA VAL A 875 44.74 23.59 -7.07
C VAL A 875 45.39 24.54 -6.05
N PRO A 876 46.63 24.27 -5.60
CA PRO A 876 47.36 25.21 -4.76
C PRO A 876 47.84 26.42 -5.57
N LEU A 877 47.68 27.63 -5.03
CA LEU A 877 48.08 28.88 -5.65
C LEU A 877 49.12 29.63 -4.81
N ASN A 878 49.73 30.67 -5.38
CA ASN A 878 50.66 31.58 -4.69
C ASN A 878 51.83 30.87 -3.98
N GLY A 879 52.31 29.75 -4.53
CA GLY A 879 53.40 28.96 -3.94
C GLY A 879 53.00 28.18 -2.68
N THR A 880 51.70 27.96 -2.46
CA THR A 880 51.20 27.13 -1.35
C THR A 880 51.71 25.70 -1.50
N MET A 881 52.51 25.24 -0.53
CA MET A 881 53.02 23.87 -0.49
C MET A 881 52.06 22.99 0.31
N LEU A 882 51.47 21.98 -0.36
CA LEU A 882 50.59 21.00 0.27
C LEU A 882 51.32 19.66 0.44
N VAL A 883 50.97 18.92 1.49
CA VAL A 883 51.59 17.65 1.83
C VAL A 883 50.56 16.53 1.68
N PRO A 884 50.64 15.73 0.60
CA PRO A 884 49.84 14.52 0.49
C PRO A 884 50.40 13.42 1.41
N ARG A 885 49.53 12.66 2.06
CA ARG A 885 49.92 11.48 2.84
C ARG A 885 48.84 10.41 2.84
N ALA A 886 49.24 9.17 3.16
CA ALA A 886 48.31 8.09 3.48
C ALA A 886 48.20 7.93 5.00
N SER A 887 46.99 7.87 5.52
CA SER A 887 46.70 7.71 6.95
C SER A 887 45.44 6.87 7.14
N ASN A 888 45.50 5.81 7.96
CA ASN A 888 44.37 4.92 8.24
C ASN A 888 43.64 4.37 6.98
N GLY A 889 44.38 4.08 5.91
CA GLY A 889 43.81 3.55 4.66
C GLY A 889 43.11 4.58 3.78
N ARG A 890 43.30 5.88 4.03
CA ARG A 890 42.77 6.99 3.22
C ARG A 890 43.89 7.98 2.86
N GLY A 891 43.74 8.65 1.72
CA GLY A 891 44.57 9.80 1.36
C GLY A 891 44.14 11.05 2.12
N GLU A 892 45.09 11.85 2.61
CA GLU A 892 44.89 13.15 3.23
C GLU A 892 45.78 14.20 2.55
N LEU A 893 45.26 15.42 2.40
CA LEU A 893 46.03 16.55 1.88
C LEU A 893 46.12 17.63 2.95
N LEU A 894 47.34 17.92 3.40
CA LEU A 894 47.60 18.80 4.54
C LEU A 894 48.28 20.10 4.12
N TRP A 895 48.03 21.15 4.90
CA TRP A 895 48.88 22.34 4.94
C TRP A 895 49.45 22.52 6.34
N VAL A 896 50.77 22.61 6.44
CA VAL A 896 51.51 22.59 7.72
C VAL A 896 52.16 23.95 7.94
N VAL A 897 51.82 24.59 9.07
CA VAL A 897 52.50 25.79 9.56
C VAL A 897 53.40 25.38 10.73
N PRO A 898 54.74 25.55 10.63
CA PRO A 898 55.67 25.18 11.68
C PRO A 898 55.43 25.91 13.01
N PRO A 899 56.00 25.43 14.14
CA PRO A 899 55.82 26.05 15.44
C PRO A 899 56.23 27.51 15.49
N GLY A 900 55.32 28.39 15.94
CA GLY A 900 55.51 29.84 15.96
C GLY A 900 55.59 30.49 14.58
N GLY A 901 55.32 29.73 13.51
CA GLY A 901 55.31 30.21 12.14
C GLY A 901 54.05 31.00 11.81
N GLU A 902 54.20 31.92 10.87
CA GLU A 902 53.10 32.61 10.20
C GLU A 902 53.08 32.18 8.74
N GLY A 903 51.91 32.22 8.12
CA GLY A 903 51.80 31.79 6.73
C GLY A 903 50.41 31.99 6.15
N GLN A 904 50.34 31.94 4.83
CA GLN A 904 49.09 31.97 4.08
C GLN A 904 49.05 30.81 3.08
N ALA A 905 47.92 30.11 3.02
CA ALA A 905 47.60 29.16 1.97
C ALA A 905 46.44 29.69 1.13
N VAL A 906 46.58 29.56 -0.20
CA VAL A 906 45.51 29.85 -1.17
C VAL A 906 45.29 28.60 -2.01
N VAL A 907 44.06 28.09 -1.99
CA VAL A 907 43.71 26.82 -2.64
C VAL A 907 42.36 26.92 -3.33
N GLU A 908 42.25 26.45 -4.56
CA GLU A 908 40.97 26.34 -5.28
C GLU A 908 40.43 24.91 -5.28
N TYR A 909 39.12 24.79 -5.12
CA TYR A 909 38.34 23.55 -5.18
C TYR A 909 37.43 23.57 -6.41
N HIS A 910 37.50 22.53 -7.23
CA HIS A 910 36.69 22.32 -8.44
C HIS A 910 36.10 20.90 -8.40
N TRP A 911 34.78 20.73 -8.53
CA TRP A 911 34.11 19.44 -8.32
C TRP A 911 32.76 19.27 -9.03
#